data_AF-I4HAY0-F1
#
_entry.id   AF-I4HAY0-F1
#
_cell.length_a   1.000
_cell.length_b   1.000
_cell.length_c   1.000
_cell.angle_alpha   90.00
_cell.angle_beta   90.00
_cell.angle_gamma   90.00
#
_symmetry.space_group_name_H-M   'P 1'
#
loop_
_entity.id
_entity.type
_entity.pdbx_description
1 polymer ?
#
loop_
_entity_poly.entity_id
_entity_poly.type
_entity_poly.pdbx_seq_one_letter_code
_entity_poly.pdbx_strand_id
1 'polypeptide(L)'
;MNYQYRVGGSLAYNHPTYIERNADRELLTALKNGQFCYVFNCRQMGKSSLRVRVTHILQQLGMDCAAVDITSIGSNDNLSQWYNGVITRLFLGFNLTGKINLKSWLREREDLPPVQRLGQFIEEVLLVYCRGEKIYIFIDEIDKILSLQFSLDDFFSLIRYCYNQRAENSQYERITFALFGVATPADLIREKTQTSFNIGQAIELTGFNLAEIAPLAAGLSGQSNYQPDWLEKVIFWTGGQPFLTQKICQLLLETNLDIETLIKERIINNWESQDEPVHLRTIADRLLRNQDKAGRLLGIYQQILENGAILCDDSPEQGELRLSGLVVKKDNQLVVYNPIYREIFNLSWVEKQLEQLRPYSEAIAAWQQSNYTDESRLLRGKALNNALDWSQGKSLSNLDYQFLTASQNLDKREAEISLETQRQANKILAIAHQKATKRIQIGSLILIASLLGSLLAFIQVKQAWQQVETAQLGIQLQRKGDSDWQQFQFEQLESLIAAMQAVNSLKNIVTDGQPLSKYPATSPIITLQQILDRIQEKNQLQGHRGTIYSVSISPDGQKIATASQDGTVKIWNQKGENIQTLTGHQGAVYSVSFSPDGQKIATASEDKTAKIWNLQGQNLVTYPDHQESVYSVSFSPDGQKIVTTSRDKTARLWNLSGETLQVFKGHKRSIDAASFSPDGQKIATASRDGTIKIWDLSGKIILSLGQDNIEAFYSVNFSPDGQKIAGAAADKTAKIWDLQGNLIATFQGHQDFVNSVNFSPDGKFIITASSDGSAKIWGMQGEEITTLRGHQESVFTAVFSQDGKQVVTGSSDETAKIWQLNNLNQARADNTSVSINSQGNIIAIANKDGQITLLDSQGKKIREFTTKMRSIYSIAFHPDGNQIAITGRSGKVQIWSKKGTMLQEFTASQVPIYSLAFNGEGTAIITGTSEGKVQYWHLSNYRPQLINSWTADDNIIYDLVFSPDHQKIATATRGKIKIWDLQGNLLKEIKTDSFPVYGVSFSPDGEKIAAISRDGTARRWDRDGNLRSEFKIEEDIVYGIAFSPDSQEIVIISRDGQKHRWPLETEYNYLQKLLDRGCLWLEDYLGNRPEKREALPLCNGKIKPFTF
;
A
#
# COMPACT_ATOMS: atom_id res chain seq x y z
N MET A 1 9.52 -0.95 -62.88
CA MET A 1 8.85 -1.15 -61.58
C MET A 1 9.88 -0.82 -60.52
N ASN A 2 9.63 0.17 -59.67
CA ASN A 2 10.57 0.55 -58.61
C ASN A 2 10.60 -0.56 -57.57
N TYR A 3 11.73 -1.26 -57.47
CA TYR A 3 11.98 -2.20 -56.39
C TYR A 3 12.07 -1.41 -55.07
N GLN A 4 11.26 -1.76 -54.08
CA GLN A 4 11.19 -1.04 -52.79
C GLN A 4 11.45 -2.01 -51.63
N TYR A 5 12.43 -1.69 -50.79
CA TYR A 5 12.66 -2.42 -49.55
C TYR A 5 11.59 -2.06 -48.53
N ARG A 6 11.17 -3.04 -47.71
CA ARG A 6 10.13 -2.83 -46.71
C ARG A 6 10.74 -2.87 -45.32
N VAL A 7 11.01 -1.68 -44.79
CA VAL A 7 11.59 -1.48 -43.47
C VAL A 7 10.46 -1.53 -42.42
N GLY A 8 10.18 -2.74 -41.93
CA GLY A 8 9.14 -3.00 -40.93
C GLY A 8 7.78 -3.44 -41.49
N GLY A 9 6.95 -4.02 -40.62
CA GLY A 9 5.65 -4.61 -40.98
C GLY A 9 5.73 -5.98 -41.67
N SER A 10 4.58 -6.59 -41.90
CA SER A 10 4.46 -7.91 -42.54
C SER A 10 4.56 -7.83 -44.06
N LEU A 11 5.33 -8.73 -44.66
CA LEU A 11 5.42 -8.90 -46.11
C LEU A 11 4.25 -9.75 -46.62
N ALA A 12 3.77 -9.45 -47.82
CA ALA A 12 2.89 -10.35 -48.55
C ALA A 12 3.64 -11.63 -48.95
N TYR A 13 2.92 -12.73 -49.15
CA TYR A 13 3.50 -14.05 -49.41
C TYR A 13 4.42 -14.11 -50.64
N ASN A 14 4.22 -13.22 -51.62
CA ASN A 14 4.97 -13.12 -52.87
C ASN A 14 5.82 -11.85 -52.98
N HIS A 15 6.08 -11.15 -51.87
CA HIS A 15 6.84 -9.90 -51.92
C HIS A 15 8.29 -10.16 -52.38
N PRO A 16 8.84 -9.39 -53.34
CA PRO A 16 10.15 -9.66 -53.95
C PRO A 16 11.34 -9.57 -52.99
N THR A 17 11.16 -8.91 -51.84
CA THR A 17 12.19 -8.78 -50.79
C THR A 17 12.10 -9.86 -49.70
N TYR A 18 11.15 -10.79 -49.80
CA TYR A 18 11.06 -11.88 -48.83
C TYR A 18 12.21 -12.87 -49.04
N ILE A 19 12.96 -13.14 -47.97
CA ILE A 19 14.02 -14.15 -47.95
C ILE A 19 13.51 -15.41 -47.27
N GLU A 20 13.57 -16.53 -47.98
CA GLU A 20 13.28 -17.85 -47.42
C GLU A 20 14.47 -18.33 -46.58
N ARG A 21 14.20 -18.67 -45.32
CA ARG A 21 15.21 -19.13 -44.36
C ARG A 21 15.03 -20.60 -44.05
N ASN A 22 15.99 -21.19 -43.32
CA ASN A 22 15.82 -22.54 -42.78
C ASN A 22 14.55 -22.67 -41.90
N ALA A 23 14.24 -21.64 -41.10
CA ALA A 23 13.05 -21.60 -40.25
C ALA A 23 11.74 -21.73 -41.03
N ASP A 24 11.67 -21.25 -42.28
CA ASP A 24 10.51 -21.44 -43.17
C ASP A 24 10.23 -22.92 -43.45
N ARG A 25 11.30 -23.65 -43.77
CA ARG A 25 11.25 -25.08 -44.06
C ARG A 25 10.98 -25.90 -42.81
N GLU A 26 11.62 -25.53 -41.69
CA GLU A 26 11.44 -26.20 -40.41
C GLU A 26 10.01 -26.06 -39.88
N LEU A 27 9.48 -24.83 -39.85
CA LEU A 27 8.10 -24.58 -39.42
C LEU A 27 7.10 -25.31 -40.33
N LEU A 28 7.26 -25.21 -41.65
CA LEU A 28 6.35 -25.88 -42.58
C LEU A 28 6.37 -27.40 -42.41
N THR A 29 7.55 -27.99 -42.18
CA THR A 29 7.70 -29.43 -41.97
C THR A 29 7.07 -29.87 -40.65
N ALA A 30 7.35 -29.15 -39.56
CA ALA A 30 6.78 -29.45 -38.24
C ALA A 30 5.24 -29.36 -38.25
N LEU A 31 4.69 -28.31 -38.87
CA LEU A 31 3.24 -28.15 -39.01
C LEU A 31 2.61 -29.26 -39.85
N LYS A 32 3.23 -29.64 -40.98
CA LYS A 32 2.75 -30.76 -41.81
C LYS A 32 2.72 -32.09 -41.04
N ASN A 33 3.68 -32.30 -40.15
CA ASN A 33 3.72 -33.46 -39.25
C ASN A 33 2.70 -33.35 -38.10
N GLY A 34 1.88 -32.30 -38.06
CA GLY A 34 0.90 -32.05 -37.01
C GLY A 34 1.51 -31.63 -35.67
N GLN A 35 2.78 -31.22 -35.63
CA GLN A 35 3.42 -30.78 -34.40
C GLN A 35 2.93 -29.37 -34.03
N PHE A 36 2.61 -29.15 -32.75
CA PHE A 36 2.43 -27.79 -32.26
C PHE A 36 3.77 -27.06 -32.35
N CYS A 37 3.77 -25.77 -32.64
CA CYS A 37 4.99 -24.99 -32.78
C CYS A 37 4.92 -23.67 -32.01
N TYR A 38 6.08 -23.14 -31.62
CA TYR A 38 6.18 -21.76 -31.16
C TYR A 38 7.41 -21.08 -31.74
N VAL A 39 7.21 -19.84 -32.19
CA VAL A 39 8.19 -18.97 -32.85
C VAL A 39 8.40 -17.74 -31.96
N PHE A 40 9.20 -17.93 -30.92
CA PHE A 40 9.46 -16.94 -29.88
C PHE A 40 10.84 -16.31 -30.07
N ASN A 41 10.87 -15.17 -30.75
CA ASN A 41 12.09 -14.45 -31.11
C ASN A 41 11.93 -12.94 -30.87
N CYS A 42 13.04 -12.21 -30.79
CA CYS A 42 13.05 -10.75 -30.63
C CYS A 42 12.24 -10.02 -31.72
N ARG A 43 11.89 -8.76 -31.46
CA ARG A 43 11.11 -7.93 -32.40
C ARG A 43 11.84 -7.80 -33.74
N GLN A 44 11.06 -7.58 -34.80
CA GLN A 44 11.58 -7.29 -36.15
C GLN A 44 12.40 -8.41 -36.83
N MET A 45 12.23 -9.67 -36.42
CA MET A 45 12.81 -10.87 -37.07
C MET A 45 11.99 -11.44 -38.24
N GLY A 46 10.92 -10.76 -38.66
CA GLY A 46 10.06 -11.21 -39.77
C GLY A 46 9.10 -12.37 -39.42
N LYS A 47 8.72 -12.50 -38.14
CA LYS A 47 7.78 -13.54 -37.64
C LYS A 47 6.44 -13.54 -38.38
N SER A 48 5.79 -12.39 -38.48
CA SER A 48 4.48 -12.28 -39.11
C SER A 48 4.55 -12.54 -40.62
N SER A 49 5.65 -12.14 -41.29
CA SER A 49 5.90 -12.49 -42.69
C SER A 49 6.05 -14.01 -42.89
N LEU A 50 6.78 -14.69 -42.00
CA LEU A 50 6.91 -16.15 -41.98
C LEU A 50 5.53 -16.81 -41.83
N ARG A 51 4.72 -16.36 -40.87
CA ARG A 51 3.36 -16.84 -40.66
C ARG A 51 2.50 -16.68 -41.91
N VAL A 52 2.51 -15.49 -42.54
CA VAL A 52 1.73 -15.22 -43.77
C VAL A 52 2.11 -16.17 -44.90
N ARG A 53 3.41 -16.39 -45.12
CA ARG A 53 3.90 -17.29 -46.17
C ARG A 53 3.52 -18.74 -45.92
N VAL A 54 3.74 -19.24 -44.70
CA VAL A 54 3.38 -20.62 -44.31
C VAL A 54 1.88 -20.84 -44.39
N THR A 55 1.08 -19.87 -43.93
CA THR A 55 -0.39 -19.91 -44.04
C THR A 55 -0.82 -20.05 -45.49
N HIS A 56 -0.24 -19.25 -46.39
CA HIS A 56 -0.55 -19.32 -47.83
C HIS A 56 -0.19 -20.68 -48.44
N ILE A 57 0.98 -21.23 -48.12
CA ILE A 57 1.41 -22.55 -48.62
C ILE A 57 0.46 -23.65 -48.13
N LEU A 58 0.07 -23.64 -46.86
CA LEU A 58 -0.86 -24.63 -46.30
C LEU A 58 -2.26 -24.52 -46.93
N GLN A 59 -2.76 -23.30 -47.17
CA GLN A 59 -4.02 -23.08 -47.86
C GLN A 59 -4.00 -23.59 -49.31
N GLN A 60 -2.88 -23.42 -50.03
CA GLN A 60 -2.70 -24.00 -51.38
C GLN A 60 -2.70 -25.53 -51.37
N LEU A 61 -2.30 -26.14 -50.25
CA LEU A 61 -2.38 -27.59 -50.04
C LEU A 61 -3.76 -28.06 -49.58
N GLY A 62 -4.78 -27.19 -49.56
CA GLY A 62 -6.16 -27.53 -49.20
C GLY A 62 -6.42 -27.62 -47.70
N MET A 63 -5.54 -27.07 -46.86
CA MET A 63 -5.69 -27.07 -45.41
C MET A 63 -6.47 -25.86 -44.91
N ASP A 64 -7.22 -26.03 -43.82
CA ASP A 64 -7.96 -24.94 -43.19
C ASP A 64 -7.02 -24.19 -42.23
N CYS A 65 -6.91 -22.87 -42.38
CA CYS A 65 -6.01 -22.04 -41.58
C CYS A 65 -6.71 -20.78 -41.08
N ALA A 66 -6.56 -20.46 -39.80
CA ALA A 66 -6.99 -19.18 -39.22
C ALA A 66 -5.87 -18.56 -38.38
N ALA A 67 -5.78 -17.24 -38.40
CA ALA A 67 -4.84 -16.48 -37.58
C ALA A 67 -5.59 -15.55 -36.62
N VAL A 68 -5.20 -15.58 -35.36
CA VAL A 68 -5.71 -14.72 -34.29
C VAL A 68 -4.59 -13.79 -33.85
N ASP A 69 -4.72 -12.51 -34.21
CA ASP A 69 -3.83 -11.46 -33.72
C ASP A 69 -4.36 -10.94 -32.38
N ILE A 70 -3.61 -11.17 -31.29
CA ILE A 70 -4.03 -10.78 -29.94
C ILE A 70 -4.21 -9.27 -29.81
N THR A 71 -3.45 -8.45 -30.55
CA THR A 71 -3.61 -6.98 -30.51
C THR A 71 -4.99 -6.53 -30.98
N SER A 72 -5.61 -7.32 -31.85
CA SER A 72 -6.89 -7.00 -32.49
C SER A 72 -8.11 -7.34 -31.62
N ILE A 73 -7.89 -7.92 -30.44
CA ILE A 73 -8.93 -8.31 -29.48
C ILE A 73 -9.21 -7.17 -28.49
N GLY A 74 -8.19 -6.40 -28.09
CA GLY A 74 -8.28 -5.32 -27.09
C GLY A 74 -7.60 -5.68 -25.76
N SER A 75 -7.07 -4.68 -25.06
CA SER A 75 -6.34 -4.85 -23.78
C SER A 75 -7.17 -4.51 -22.53
N ASN A 76 -8.35 -3.92 -22.70
CA ASN A 76 -9.22 -3.43 -21.62
C ASN A 76 -10.48 -4.28 -21.44
N ASP A 77 -10.62 -5.37 -22.20
CA ASP A 77 -11.77 -6.26 -22.15
C ASP A 77 -11.73 -7.17 -20.93
N ASN A 78 -12.89 -7.59 -20.41
CA ASN A 78 -12.91 -8.61 -19.37
C ASN A 78 -12.60 -10.02 -19.94
N LEU A 79 -12.29 -10.98 -19.07
CA LEU A 79 -11.91 -12.35 -19.45
C LEU A 79 -12.88 -12.97 -20.47
N SER A 80 -14.20 -12.85 -20.26
CA SER A 80 -15.19 -13.45 -21.17
C SER A 80 -15.21 -12.78 -22.54
N GLN A 81 -15.09 -11.45 -22.59
CA GLN A 81 -15.00 -10.69 -23.83
C GLN A 81 -13.74 -11.05 -24.62
N TRP A 82 -12.61 -11.27 -23.95
CA TRP A 82 -11.36 -11.69 -24.60
C TRP A 82 -11.51 -13.05 -25.30
N TYR A 83 -12.05 -14.07 -24.61
CA TYR A 83 -12.31 -15.38 -25.21
C TYR A 83 -13.34 -15.31 -26.34
N ASN A 84 -14.41 -14.53 -26.19
CA ASN A 84 -15.37 -14.28 -27.27
C ASN A 84 -14.71 -13.61 -28.48
N GLY A 85 -13.73 -12.72 -28.24
CA GLY A 85 -12.88 -12.13 -29.26
C GLY A 85 -12.06 -13.18 -30.01
N VAL A 86 -11.38 -14.08 -29.30
CA VAL A 86 -10.65 -15.23 -29.89
C VAL A 86 -11.60 -16.09 -30.73
N ILE A 87 -12.75 -16.49 -30.18
CA ILE A 87 -13.74 -17.30 -30.89
C ILE A 87 -14.23 -16.59 -32.16
N THR A 88 -14.51 -15.28 -32.08
CA THR A 88 -14.94 -14.48 -33.23
C THR A 88 -13.87 -14.42 -34.31
N ARG A 89 -12.60 -14.28 -33.93
CA ARG A 89 -11.48 -14.29 -34.88
C ARG A 89 -11.29 -15.65 -35.55
N LEU A 90 -11.42 -16.74 -34.80
CA LEU A 90 -11.40 -18.10 -35.36
C LEU A 90 -12.58 -18.33 -36.31
N PHE A 91 -13.79 -17.92 -35.91
CA PHE A 91 -14.99 -18.03 -36.72
C PHE A 91 -14.86 -17.33 -38.08
N LEU A 92 -14.39 -16.09 -38.07
CA LEU A 92 -14.15 -15.32 -39.29
C LEU A 92 -12.97 -15.89 -40.09
N GLY A 93 -11.89 -16.29 -39.41
CA GLY A 93 -10.67 -16.82 -40.03
C GLY A 93 -10.89 -18.13 -40.79
N PHE A 94 -11.73 -19.02 -40.28
CA PHE A 94 -12.13 -20.25 -40.96
C PHE A 94 -13.33 -20.09 -41.91
N ASN A 95 -13.76 -18.85 -42.17
CA ASN A 95 -14.87 -18.53 -43.06
C ASN A 95 -16.17 -19.30 -42.74
N LEU A 96 -16.52 -19.39 -41.45
CA LEU A 96 -17.68 -20.12 -40.96
C LEU A 96 -18.99 -19.32 -41.04
N THR A 97 -18.94 -18.14 -41.67
CA THR A 97 -20.10 -17.27 -41.90
C THR A 97 -21.19 -18.01 -42.66
N GLY A 98 -22.39 -18.07 -42.08
CA GLY A 98 -23.54 -18.78 -42.67
C GLY A 98 -23.59 -20.29 -42.40
N LYS A 99 -22.58 -20.87 -41.74
CA LYS A 99 -22.64 -22.25 -41.22
C LYS A 99 -23.34 -22.33 -39.87
N ILE A 100 -23.02 -21.39 -38.99
CA ILE A 100 -23.67 -21.20 -37.69
C ILE A 100 -23.91 -19.72 -37.44
N ASN A 101 -24.93 -19.40 -36.64
CA ASN A 101 -25.13 -18.04 -36.14
C ASN A 101 -24.28 -17.84 -34.88
N LEU A 102 -23.07 -17.29 -35.05
CA LEU A 102 -22.11 -17.15 -33.94
C LEU A 102 -22.70 -16.42 -32.73
N LYS A 103 -23.49 -15.36 -32.97
CA LYS A 103 -24.09 -14.56 -31.88
C LYS A 103 -25.09 -15.39 -31.06
N SER A 104 -25.85 -16.25 -31.71
CA SER A 104 -26.80 -17.15 -31.03
C SER A 104 -26.05 -18.28 -30.33
N TRP A 105 -25.06 -18.87 -31.00
CA TRP A 105 -24.22 -19.94 -30.46
C TRP A 105 -23.48 -19.51 -29.17
N LEU A 106 -22.92 -18.29 -29.15
CA LEU A 106 -22.26 -17.72 -27.97
C LEU A 106 -23.26 -17.42 -26.83
N ARG A 107 -24.47 -16.96 -27.17
CA ARG A 107 -25.50 -16.62 -26.18
C ARG A 107 -26.08 -17.85 -25.50
N GLU A 108 -26.24 -18.95 -26.22
CA GLU A 108 -26.70 -20.23 -25.68
C GLU A 108 -25.71 -20.88 -24.71
N ARG A 109 -24.44 -20.43 -24.70
CA ARG A 109 -23.34 -20.94 -23.86
C ARG A 109 -22.76 -19.86 -22.97
N GLU A 110 -23.54 -18.82 -22.68
CA GLU A 110 -23.08 -17.68 -21.88
C GLU A 110 -22.81 -18.08 -20.41
N ASP A 111 -23.47 -19.14 -19.95
CA ASP A 111 -23.35 -19.80 -18.64
C ASP A 111 -22.05 -20.60 -18.48
N LEU A 112 -21.45 -21.09 -19.56
CA LEU A 112 -20.19 -21.82 -19.50
C LEU A 112 -19.00 -20.89 -19.18
N PRO A 113 -18.02 -21.38 -18.39
CA PRO A 113 -16.73 -20.72 -18.23
C PRO A 113 -16.11 -20.37 -19.60
N PRO A 114 -15.48 -19.18 -19.76
CA PRO A 114 -14.99 -18.71 -21.05
C PRO A 114 -14.05 -19.70 -21.78
N VAL A 115 -13.16 -20.39 -21.04
CA VAL A 115 -12.27 -21.40 -21.59
C VAL A 115 -13.03 -22.64 -22.09
N GLN A 116 -14.06 -23.08 -21.37
CA GLN A 116 -14.90 -24.21 -21.78
C GLN A 116 -15.70 -23.88 -23.04
N ARG A 117 -16.17 -22.62 -23.15
CA ARG A 117 -16.84 -22.14 -24.38
C ARG A 117 -15.90 -22.20 -25.58
N LEU A 118 -14.64 -21.78 -25.44
CA LEU A 118 -13.66 -21.93 -26.52
C LEU A 118 -13.37 -23.41 -26.83
N GLY A 119 -13.28 -24.27 -25.80
CA GLY A 119 -13.13 -25.72 -25.98
C GLY A 119 -14.27 -26.33 -26.79
N GLN A 120 -15.52 -26.03 -26.44
CA GLN A 120 -16.70 -26.47 -27.20
C GLN A 120 -16.75 -25.87 -28.61
N PHE A 121 -16.27 -24.64 -28.81
CA PHE A 121 -16.19 -24.07 -30.15
C PHE A 121 -15.21 -24.86 -31.03
N ILE A 122 -14.07 -25.29 -30.47
CA ILE A 122 -13.12 -26.16 -31.16
C ILE A 122 -13.78 -27.51 -31.50
N GLU A 123 -14.47 -28.13 -30.54
CA GLU A 123 -15.03 -29.47 -30.67
C GLU A 123 -16.28 -29.53 -31.56
N GLU A 124 -17.28 -28.69 -31.29
CA GLU A 124 -18.58 -28.72 -31.96
C GLU A 124 -18.61 -27.92 -33.26
N VAL A 125 -17.69 -26.96 -33.43
CA VAL A 125 -17.67 -26.07 -34.60
C VAL A 125 -16.47 -26.33 -35.49
N LEU A 126 -15.24 -26.16 -34.98
CA LEU A 126 -14.06 -26.29 -35.84
C LEU A 126 -13.89 -27.71 -36.37
N LEU A 127 -13.95 -28.74 -35.52
CA LEU A 127 -13.79 -30.13 -35.96
C LEU A 127 -14.92 -30.60 -36.90
N VAL A 128 -16.13 -30.03 -36.75
CA VAL A 128 -17.33 -30.42 -37.52
C VAL A 128 -17.41 -29.73 -38.87
N TYR A 129 -17.17 -28.41 -38.93
CA TYR A 129 -17.41 -27.62 -40.14
C TYR A 129 -16.17 -27.37 -41.00
N CYS A 130 -14.96 -27.44 -40.43
CA CYS A 130 -13.72 -27.37 -41.21
C CYS A 130 -13.51 -28.69 -41.97
N ARG A 131 -13.23 -28.61 -43.26
CA ARG A 131 -13.16 -29.76 -44.18
C ARG A 131 -11.73 -30.17 -44.54
N GLY A 132 -10.75 -29.31 -44.25
CA GLY A 132 -9.34 -29.61 -44.43
C GLY A 132 -8.91 -30.81 -43.61
N GLU A 133 -7.97 -31.58 -44.15
CA GLU A 133 -7.36 -32.73 -43.47
C GLU A 133 -6.76 -32.31 -42.12
N LYS A 134 -6.12 -31.13 -42.09
CA LYS A 134 -5.65 -30.45 -40.87
C LYS A 134 -6.24 -29.05 -40.76
N ILE A 135 -6.39 -28.61 -39.51
CA ILE A 135 -6.90 -27.31 -39.06
C ILE A 135 -5.77 -26.61 -38.32
N TYR A 136 -5.22 -25.54 -38.90
CA TYR A 136 -4.12 -24.78 -38.34
C TYR A 136 -4.60 -23.50 -37.67
N ILE A 137 -4.28 -23.35 -36.40
CA ILE A 137 -4.58 -22.15 -35.60
C ILE A 137 -3.27 -21.42 -35.31
N PHE A 138 -3.11 -20.25 -35.92
CA PHE A 138 -1.96 -19.38 -35.70
C PHE A 138 -2.32 -18.30 -34.68
N ILE A 139 -1.58 -18.17 -33.59
CA ILE A 139 -1.76 -17.07 -32.61
C ILE A 139 -0.58 -16.11 -32.76
N ASP A 140 -0.86 -14.86 -33.14
CA ASP A 140 0.14 -13.82 -33.38
C ASP A 140 0.14 -12.77 -32.25
N GLU A 141 1.30 -12.14 -32.03
CA GLU A 141 1.53 -11.20 -30.90
C GLU A 141 1.16 -11.75 -29.52
N ILE A 142 1.48 -13.03 -29.23
CA ILE A 142 1.14 -13.66 -27.95
C ILE A 142 1.73 -12.92 -26.74
N ASP A 143 2.85 -12.20 -26.88
CA ASP A 143 3.46 -11.41 -25.79
C ASP A 143 2.54 -10.31 -25.24
N LYS A 144 1.48 -9.93 -25.98
CA LYS A 144 0.52 -8.94 -25.52
C LYS A 144 -0.33 -9.40 -24.35
N ILE A 145 -0.47 -10.71 -24.16
CA ILE A 145 -1.20 -11.24 -22.99
C ILE A 145 -0.55 -10.86 -21.66
N LEU A 146 0.76 -10.59 -21.66
CA LEU A 146 1.49 -10.18 -20.46
C LEU A 146 1.04 -8.81 -19.93
N SER A 147 0.35 -8.02 -20.77
CA SER A 147 -0.19 -6.71 -20.40
C SER A 147 -1.64 -6.73 -19.89
N LEU A 148 -2.32 -7.88 -19.94
CA LEU A 148 -3.72 -8.01 -19.51
C LEU A 148 -3.83 -7.97 -17.98
N GLN A 149 -4.96 -7.51 -17.45
CA GLN A 149 -5.18 -7.44 -16.00
C GLN A 149 -5.61 -8.77 -15.37
N PHE A 150 -5.87 -9.80 -16.19
CA PHE A 150 -6.34 -11.13 -15.77
C PHE A 150 -5.41 -12.24 -16.29
N SER A 151 -5.43 -13.40 -15.62
CA SER A 151 -4.66 -14.57 -16.06
C SER A 151 -5.30 -15.27 -17.27
N LEU A 152 -4.45 -15.85 -18.12
CA LEU A 152 -4.84 -16.69 -19.27
C LEU A 152 -4.22 -18.09 -19.18
N ASP A 153 -3.86 -18.53 -17.97
CA ASP A 153 -3.26 -19.86 -17.76
C ASP A 153 -4.22 -20.98 -18.24
N ASP A 154 -5.53 -20.79 -18.08
CA ASP A 154 -6.58 -21.68 -18.62
C ASP A 154 -6.56 -21.80 -20.15
N PHE A 155 -6.18 -20.75 -20.88
CA PHE A 155 -6.10 -20.77 -22.34
C PHE A 155 -4.98 -21.73 -22.79
N PHE A 156 -3.83 -21.68 -22.11
CA PHE A 156 -2.73 -22.60 -22.37
C PHE A 156 -3.04 -24.03 -21.91
N SER A 157 -3.79 -24.16 -20.81
CA SER A 157 -4.31 -25.44 -20.36
C SER A 157 -5.25 -26.08 -21.38
N LEU A 158 -6.09 -25.28 -22.06
CA LEU A 158 -6.93 -25.76 -23.17
C LEU A 158 -6.11 -26.20 -24.39
N ILE A 159 -5.06 -25.46 -24.76
CA ILE A 159 -4.16 -25.88 -25.85
C ILE A 159 -3.50 -27.22 -25.49
N ARG A 160 -3.06 -27.39 -24.24
CA ARG A 160 -2.51 -28.66 -23.73
C ARG A 160 -3.54 -29.78 -23.71
N TYR A 161 -4.77 -29.48 -23.32
CA TYR A 161 -5.88 -30.41 -23.41
C TYR A 161 -6.07 -30.90 -24.86
N CYS A 162 -6.10 -30.00 -25.84
CA CYS A 162 -6.20 -30.37 -27.25
C CYS A 162 -5.04 -31.26 -27.72
N TYR A 163 -3.81 -31.01 -27.24
CA TYR A 163 -2.66 -31.85 -27.55
C TYR A 163 -2.82 -33.27 -26.96
N ASN A 164 -3.19 -33.37 -25.69
CA ASN A 164 -3.37 -34.66 -25.01
C ASN A 164 -4.54 -35.47 -25.60
N GLN A 165 -5.63 -34.80 -25.99
CA GLN A 165 -6.80 -35.43 -26.59
C GLN A 165 -6.51 -36.16 -27.91
N ARG A 166 -5.37 -35.89 -28.56
CA ARG A 166 -4.93 -36.66 -29.74
C ARG A 166 -4.74 -38.15 -29.45
N ALA A 167 -4.41 -38.52 -28.21
CA ALA A 167 -4.26 -39.91 -27.82
C ALA A 167 -5.60 -40.64 -27.63
N GLU A 168 -6.67 -39.90 -27.31
CA GLU A 168 -7.99 -40.46 -26.95
C GLU A 168 -9.01 -40.29 -28.09
N ASN A 169 -8.88 -39.24 -28.89
CA ASN A 169 -9.79 -38.89 -29.98
C ASN A 169 -9.00 -38.42 -31.21
N SER A 170 -8.99 -39.26 -32.25
CA SER A 170 -8.25 -39.03 -33.49
C SER A 170 -8.68 -37.77 -34.24
N GLN A 171 -9.88 -37.22 -33.98
CA GLN A 171 -10.29 -35.93 -34.57
C GLN A 171 -9.37 -34.78 -34.11
N TYR A 172 -8.81 -34.83 -32.90
CA TYR A 172 -7.89 -33.81 -32.40
C TYR A 172 -6.52 -33.85 -33.08
N GLU A 173 -6.16 -34.94 -33.79
CA GLU A 173 -4.95 -34.95 -34.63
C GLU A 173 -5.06 -33.94 -35.78
N ARG A 174 -6.27 -33.52 -36.14
CA ARG A 174 -6.50 -32.50 -37.17
C ARG A 174 -6.09 -31.11 -36.69
N ILE A 175 -6.19 -30.80 -35.41
CA ILE A 175 -5.93 -29.44 -34.88
C ILE A 175 -4.45 -29.26 -34.62
N THR A 176 -3.83 -28.20 -35.14
CA THR A 176 -2.42 -27.85 -34.89
C THR A 176 -2.30 -26.37 -34.52
N PHE A 177 -1.69 -26.07 -33.37
CA PHE A 177 -1.43 -24.69 -32.91
C PHE A 177 -0.01 -24.23 -33.25
N ALA A 178 0.11 -22.97 -33.66
CA ALA A 178 1.38 -22.29 -33.87
C ALA A 178 1.38 -20.90 -33.20
N LEU A 179 2.23 -20.68 -32.22
CA LEU A 179 2.28 -19.44 -31.42
C LEU A 179 3.44 -18.54 -31.86
N PHE A 180 3.20 -17.23 -32.04
CA PHE A 180 4.19 -16.25 -32.47
C PHE A 180 4.21 -15.07 -31.50
N GLY A 181 5.39 -14.65 -31.07
CA GLY A 181 5.52 -13.47 -30.21
C GLY A 181 6.92 -13.24 -29.67
N VAL A 182 7.02 -12.34 -28.71
CA VAL A 182 8.30 -11.94 -28.07
C VAL A 182 8.28 -12.20 -26.56
N ALA A 183 8.11 -13.47 -26.20
CA ALA A 183 8.04 -13.98 -24.84
C ALA A 183 8.84 -15.28 -24.73
N THR A 184 9.25 -15.68 -23.53
CA THR A 184 9.67 -17.06 -23.27
C THR A 184 8.46 -17.92 -22.90
N PRO A 185 8.51 -19.26 -23.04
CA PRO A 185 7.40 -20.11 -22.61
C PRO A 185 7.06 -19.98 -21.11
N ALA A 186 8.04 -19.65 -20.28
CA ALA A 186 7.83 -19.39 -18.86
C ALA A 186 7.12 -18.05 -18.59
N ASP A 187 7.35 -17.02 -19.42
CA ASP A 187 6.71 -15.72 -19.24
C ASP A 187 5.19 -15.79 -19.45
N LEU A 188 4.71 -16.72 -20.28
CA LEU A 188 3.31 -16.81 -20.69
C LEU A 188 2.37 -17.35 -19.60
N ILE A 189 2.91 -17.92 -18.52
CA ILE A 189 2.13 -18.46 -17.40
C ILE A 189 2.35 -17.60 -16.16
N ARG A 190 1.26 -17.10 -15.57
CA ARG A 190 1.32 -16.23 -14.38
C ARG A 190 1.43 -17.02 -13.09
N GLU A 191 0.67 -18.10 -12.96
CA GLU A 191 0.77 -19.01 -11.82
C GLU A 191 2.02 -19.89 -11.94
N LYS A 192 3.09 -19.52 -11.24
CA LYS A 192 4.36 -20.27 -11.25
C LYS A 192 4.27 -21.69 -10.67
N THR A 193 3.16 -22.05 -10.05
CA THR A 193 2.85 -23.41 -9.57
C THR A 193 2.30 -24.32 -10.68
N GLN A 194 1.83 -23.76 -11.80
CA GLN A 194 1.41 -24.53 -12.97
C GLN A 194 2.62 -24.89 -13.85
N THR A 195 2.61 -26.09 -14.45
CA THR A 195 3.67 -26.49 -15.38
C THR A 195 3.76 -25.55 -16.56
N SER A 196 4.98 -25.08 -16.86
CA SER A 196 5.26 -24.23 -18.01
C SER A 196 4.71 -24.82 -19.32
N PHE A 197 4.34 -23.95 -20.27
CA PHE A 197 3.91 -24.38 -21.59
C PHE A 197 5.10 -25.03 -22.31
N ASN A 198 5.18 -26.35 -22.23
CA ASN A 198 6.31 -27.15 -22.73
C ASN A 198 5.91 -28.10 -23.87
N ILE A 199 4.79 -27.80 -24.54
CA ILE A 199 4.27 -28.60 -25.64
C ILE A 199 4.54 -27.92 -26.97
N GLY A 200 5.05 -28.69 -27.93
CA GLY A 200 5.38 -28.23 -29.28
C GLY A 200 6.87 -28.00 -29.52
N GLN A 201 7.22 -27.83 -30.79
CA GLN A 201 8.58 -27.60 -31.28
C GLN A 201 8.89 -26.11 -31.30
N ALA A 202 10.00 -25.72 -30.67
CA ALA A 202 10.58 -24.39 -30.82
C ALA A 202 11.12 -24.23 -32.25
N ILE A 203 10.71 -23.18 -32.95
CA ILE A 203 11.29 -22.81 -34.24
C ILE A 203 12.08 -21.52 -34.05
N GLU A 204 13.40 -21.62 -34.21
CA GLU A 204 14.29 -20.48 -34.02
C GLU A 204 14.45 -19.69 -35.32
N LEU A 205 14.04 -18.42 -35.29
CA LEU A 205 14.33 -17.47 -36.37
C LEU A 205 15.74 -16.89 -36.23
N THR A 206 16.62 -17.25 -37.16
CA THR A 206 17.96 -16.67 -37.30
C THR A 206 17.95 -15.46 -38.23
N GLY A 207 19.04 -14.68 -38.17
CA GLY A 207 19.34 -13.65 -39.17
C GLY A 207 19.58 -14.25 -40.56
N PHE A 208 19.59 -13.39 -41.57
CA PHE A 208 19.87 -13.76 -42.95
C PHE A 208 21.32 -14.18 -43.14
N ASN A 209 21.51 -15.28 -43.87
CA ASN A 209 22.83 -15.73 -44.29
C ASN A 209 23.16 -15.28 -45.72
N LEU A 210 24.45 -15.19 -46.05
CA LEU A 210 24.94 -14.79 -47.39
C LEU A 210 24.33 -15.61 -48.55
N ALA A 211 24.07 -16.90 -48.33
CA ALA A 211 23.46 -17.76 -49.35
C ALA A 211 21.96 -17.47 -49.59
N GLU A 212 21.28 -16.81 -48.64
CA GLU A 212 19.82 -16.63 -48.64
C GLU A 212 19.39 -15.24 -49.18
N ILE A 213 20.28 -14.26 -49.19
CA ILE A 213 19.97 -12.85 -49.51
C ILE A 213 19.91 -12.50 -51.01
N ALA A 214 20.04 -13.48 -51.90
CA ALA A 214 19.95 -13.25 -53.35
C ALA A 214 18.72 -12.41 -53.78
N PRO A 215 17.52 -12.54 -53.17
CA PRO A 215 16.38 -11.68 -53.49
C PRO A 215 16.61 -10.19 -53.23
N LEU A 216 17.42 -9.82 -52.23
CA LEU A 216 17.75 -8.42 -51.93
C LEU A 216 18.71 -7.82 -52.96
N ALA A 217 19.55 -8.63 -53.62
CA ALA A 217 20.48 -8.12 -54.64
C ALA A 217 19.76 -7.45 -55.80
N ALA A 218 18.59 -7.97 -56.19
CA ALA A 218 17.78 -7.46 -57.29
C ALA A 218 17.34 -6.00 -57.12
N GLY A 219 17.27 -5.50 -55.87
CA GLY A 219 16.94 -4.10 -55.61
C GLY A 219 18.11 -3.14 -55.72
N LEU A 220 19.34 -3.61 -55.47
CA LEU A 220 20.56 -2.80 -55.57
C LEU A 220 21.21 -2.84 -56.95
N SER A 221 20.95 -3.90 -57.74
CA SER A 221 21.57 -4.09 -59.07
C SER A 221 21.25 -3.02 -60.11
N GLY A 222 20.25 -2.17 -59.86
CA GLY A 222 19.88 -1.05 -60.72
C GLY A 222 20.63 0.26 -60.45
N GLN A 223 21.47 0.32 -59.41
CA GLN A 223 22.25 1.51 -59.05
C GLN A 223 23.58 1.57 -59.82
N SER A 224 23.94 2.75 -60.32
CA SER A 224 25.15 2.96 -61.15
C SER A 224 26.47 2.75 -60.41
N ASN A 225 26.45 2.74 -59.08
CA ASN A 225 27.60 2.56 -58.18
C ASN A 225 27.59 1.21 -57.42
N TYR A 226 26.73 0.27 -57.79
CA TYR A 226 26.63 -1.04 -57.14
C TYR A 226 27.97 -1.79 -57.18
N GLN A 227 28.44 -2.28 -56.02
CA GLN A 227 29.58 -3.21 -55.95
C GLN A 227 29.12 -4.61 -55.50
N PRO A 228 29.72 -5.68 -56.05
CA PRO A 228 29.33 -7.07 -55.72
C PRO A 228 29.44 -7.44 -54.24
N ASP A 229 30.32 -6.76 -53.49
CA ASP A 229 30.60 -7.01 -52.07
C ASP A 229 29.69 -6.21 -51.11
N TRP A 230 28.78 -5.35 -51.63
CA TRP A 230 27.92 -4.52 -50.81
C TRP A 230 27.06 -5.34 -49.84
N LEU A 231 26.42 -6.39 -50.35
CA LEU A 231 25.58 -7.24 -49.52
C LEU A 231 26.38 -7.98 -48.45
N GLU A 232 27.63 -8.35 -48.73
CA GLU A 232 28.53 -8.96 -47.75
C GLU A 232 28.86 -7.97 -46.63
N LYS A 233 29.18 -6.73 -46.97
CA LYS A 233 29.39 -5.64 -46.01
C LYS A 233 28.14 -5.32 -45.19
N VAL A 234 26.96 -5.29 -45.82
CA VAL A 234 25.69 -5.07 -45.12
C VAL A 234 25.42 -6.22 -44.13
N ILE A 235 25.61 -7.47 -44.53
CA ILE A 235 25.45 -8.62 -43.63
C ILE A 235 26.46 -8.58 -42.48
N PHE A 236 27.72 -8.24 -42.76
CA PHE A 236 28.73 -8.07 -41.72
C PHE A 236 28.27 -7.07 -40.64
N TRP A 237 27.85 -5.87 -41.04
CA TRP A 237 27.44 -4.81 -40.11
C TRP A 237 26.12 -5.11 -39.38
N THR A 238 25.19 -5.81 -40.04
CA THR A 238 23.86 -6.10 -39.47
C THR A 238 23.77 -7.45 -38.77
N GLY A 239 24.75 -8.33 -38.94
CA GLY A 239 24.67 -9.74 -38.54
C GLY A 239 23.49 -10.48 -39.20
N GLY A 240 22.99 -9.98 -40.34
CA GLY A 240 21.78 -10.47 -41.00
C GLY A 240 20.48 -10.17 -40.27
N GLN A 241 20.44 -9.21 -39.32
CA GLN A 241 19.20 -8.84 -38.64
C GLN A 241 18.20 -8.26 -39.67
N PRO A 242 17.01 -8.87 -39.86
CA PRO A 242 16.18 -8.61 -41.04
C PRO A 242 15.77 -7.16 -41.27
N PHE A 243 15.43 -6.43 -40.22
CA PHE A 243 15.01 -5.04 -40.33
C PHE A 243 16.17 -4.12 -40.67
N LEU A 244 17.30 -4.26 -39.99
CA LEU A 244 18.49 -3.46 -40.18
C LEU A 244 19.10 -3.72 -41.56
N THR A 245 19.13 -4.99 -42.00
CA THR A 245 19.57 -5.36 -43.35
C THR A 245 18.73 -4.64 -44.41
N GLN A 246 17.39 -4.68 -44.31
CA GLN A 246 16.52 -3.98 -45.26
C GLN A 246 16.60 -2.44 -45.13
N LYS A 247 16.77 -1.91 -43.91
CA LYS A 247 16.93 -0.46 -43.65
C LYS A 247 18.19 0.07 -44.33
N ILE A 248 19.31 -0.64 -44.20
CA ILE A 248 20.56 -0.24 -44.87
C ILE A 248 20.44 -0.37 -46.39
N CYS A 249 19.84 -1.46 -46.90
CA CYS A 249 19.58 -1.59 -48.34
C CYS A 249 18.70 -0.44 -48.88
N GLN A 250 17.70 0.02 -48.11
CA GLN A 250 16.87 1.17 -48.46
C GLN A 250 17.68 2.48 -48.47
N LEU A 251 18.47 2.74 -47.43
CA LEU A 251 19.31 3.94 -47.34
C LEU A 251 20.38 4.02 -48.45
N LEU A 252 20.87 2.86 -48.92
CA LEU A 252 21.77 2.77 -50.08
C LEU A 252 21.09 3.16 -51.40
N LEU A 253 19.76 3.10 -51.51
CA LEU A 253 19.05 3.63 -52.68
C LEU A 253 18.90 5.16 -52.66
N GLU A 254 19.02 5.76 -51.47
CA GLU A 254 18.74 7.18 -51.22
C GLU A 254 20.01 8.04 -51.18
N THR A 255 21.19 7.41 -51.12
CA THR A 255 22.48 8.08 -50.94
C THR A 255 23.58 7.47 -51.80
N ASN A 256 24.61 8.26 -52.12
CA ASN A 256 25.81 7.80 -52.84
C ASN A 256 27.01 7.53 -51.89
N LEU A 257 26.76 7.41 -50.58
CA LEU A 257 27.81 7.20 -49.58
C LEU A 257 28.33 5.75 -49.64
N ASP A 258 29.60 5.55 -49.25
CA ASP A 258 30.07 4.19 -48.96
C ASP A 258 29.36 3.63 -47.71
N ILE A 259 29.29 2.30 -47.60
CA ILE A 259 28.51 1.61 -46.56
C ILE A 259 28.97 1.98 -45.14
N GLU A 260 30.27 2.13 -44.91
CA GLU A 260 30.80 2.40 -43.57
C GLU A 260 30.49 3.83 -43.14
N THR A 261 30.69 4.79 -44.03
CA THR A 261 30.32 6.19 -43.82
C THR A 261 28.81 6.34 -43.63
N LEU A 262 28.01 5.65 -44.44
CA LEU A 262 26.55 5.63 -44.31
C LEU A 262 26.11 5.17 -42.93
N ILE A 263 26.64 4.04 -42.45
CA ILE A 263 26.29 3.48 -41.14
C ILE A 263 26.71 4.43 -40.01
N LYS A 264 27.93 4.98 -40.08
CA LYS A 264 28.42 5.92 -39.07
C LYS A 264 27.53 7.18 -39.01
N GLU A 265 27.26 7.82 -40.14
CA GLU A 265 26.53 9.09 -40.17
C GLU A 265 25.02 8.96 -39.93
N ARG A 266 24.38 7.92 -40.49
CA ARG A 266 22.92 7.77 -40.50
C ARG A 266 22.36 6.82 -39.45
N ILE A 267 23.20 5.98 -38.83
CA ILE A 267 22.75 4.98 -37.86
C ILE A 267 23.42 5.16 -36.50
N ILE A 268 24.76 5.27 -36.43
CA ILE A 268 25.49 5.28 -35.16
C ILE A 268 25.53 6.69 -34.53
N ASN A 269 25.91 7.70 -35.31
CA ASN A 269 26.02 9.06 -34.81
C ASN A 269 24.62 9.62 -34.49
N ASN A 270 24.42 10.15 -33.28
CA ASN A 270 23.14 10.69 -32.83
C ASN A 270 21.96 9.72 -33.01
N TRP A 271 22.22 8.41 -32.87
CA TRP A 271 21.26 7.33 -33.15
C TRP A 271 19.90 7.54 -32.47
N GLU A 272 19.88 8.08 -31.24
CA GLU A 272 18.65 8.35 -30.47
C GLU A 272 17.66 9.25 -31.24
N SER A 273 18.18 10.19 -32.03
CA SER A 273 17.39 11.13 -32.83
C SER A 273 17.14 10.65 -34.27
N GLN A 274 17.96 9.71 -34.77
CA GLN A 274 17.92 9.22 -36.16
C GLN A 274 17.21 7.87 -36.31
N ASP A 275 16.82 7.22 -35.21
CA ASP A 275 16.18 5.90 -35.20
C ASP A 275 14.71 5.96 -35.65
N GLU A 276 14.49 6.25 -36.93
CA GLU A 276 13.20 6.19 -37.62
C GLU A 276 13.29 5.27 -38.86
N PRO A 277 12.36 4.32 -39.05
CA PRO A 277 11.42 3.82 -38.05
C PRO A 277 12.16 3.24 -36.83
N VAL A 278 11.51 3.32 -35.66
CA VAL A 278 12.08 2.94 -34.35
C VAL A 278 12.51 1.48 -34.29
N HIS A 279 13.76 1.25 -33.87
CA HIS A 279 14.30 -0.07 -33.59
C HIS A 279 15.32 -0.04 -32.45
N LEU A 280 16.36 0.77 -32.56
CA LEU A 280 17.41 0.88 -31.55
C LEU A 280 16.85 1.40 -30.23
N ARG A 281 15.94 2.38 -30.26
CA ARG A 281 15.28 2.87 -29.04
C ARG A 281 14.42 1.79 -28.40
N THR A 282 13.79 0.92 -29.20
CA THR A 282 13.04 -0.22 -28.67
C THR A 282 13.93 -1.23 -27.93
N ILE A 283 15.17 -1.44 -28.40
CA ILE A 283 16.15 -2.26 -27.68
C ILE A 283 16.52 -1.59 -26.35
N ALA A 284 16.87 -0.31 -26.37
CA ALA A 284 17.23 0.46 -25.18
C ALA A 284 16.10 0.49 -24.14
N ASP A 285 14.90 0.85 -24.56
CA ASP A 285 13.70 0.90 -23.73
C ASP A 285 13.45 -0.45 -23.07
N ARG A 286 13.65 -1.57 -23.79
CA ARG A 286 13.40 -2.90 -23.22
C ARG A 286 14.40 -3.28 -22.13
N LEU A 287 15.65 -2.82 -22.21
CA LEU A 287 16.65 -3.04 -21.16
C LEU A 287 16.36 -2.19 -19.91
N LEU A 288 15.79 -0.99 -20.10
CA LEU A 288 15.64 0.02 -19.05
C LEU A 288 14.22 0.11 -18.46
N ARG A 289 13.21 -0.46 -19.14
CA ARG A 289 11.78 -0.35 -18.76
C ARG A 289 11.48 -0.89 -17.37
N ASN A 290 12.14 -1.97 -16.95
CA ASN A 290 12.00 -2.52 -15.61
C ASN A 290 13.22 -2.15 -14.76
N GLN A 291 13.10 -1.08 -13.97
CA GLN A 291 14.19 -0.59 -13.12
C GLN A 291 14.68 -1.62 -12.09
N ASP A 292 13.86 -2.61 -11.74
CA ASP A 292 14.22 -3.64 -10.77
C ASP A 292 15.13 -4.71 -11.39
N LYS A 293 15.08 -4.90 -12.71
CA LYS A 293 15.91 -5.86 -13.46
C LYS A 293 17.00 -5.23 -14.32
N ALA A 294 16.87 -3.94 -14.64
CA ALA A 294 17.79 -3.23 -15.55
C ALA A 294 19.26 -3.36 -15.12
N GLY A 295 19.55 -3.27 -13.83
CA GLY A 295 20.90 -3.44 -13.28
C GLY A 295 21.51 -4.82 -13.57
N ARG A 296 20.72 -5.89 -13.46
CA ARG A 296 21.16 -7.25 -13.79
C ARG A 296 21.38 -7.45 -15.29
N LEU A 297 20.45 -6.99 -16.12
CA LEU A 297 20.54 -7.13 -17.59
C LEU A 297 21.75 -6.39 -18.15
N LEU A 298 21.95 -5.13 -17.71
CA LEU A 298 23.12 -4.33 -18.08
C LEU A 298 24.42 -4.97 -17.59
N GLY A 299 24.43 -5.57 -16.39
CA GLY A 299 25.60 -6.27 -15.86
C GLY A 299 25.95 -7.54 -16.66
N ILE A 300 24.97 -8.32 -17.11
CA ILE A 300 25.22 -9.48 -17.98
C ILE A 300 25.76 -9.02 -19.34
N TYR A 301 25.17 -7.95 -19.90
CA TYR A 301 25.62 -7.40 -21.17
C TYR A 301 27.03 -6.79 -21.09
N GLN A 302 27.36 -6.15 -19.97
CA GLN A 302 28.73 -5.68 -19.67
C GLN A 302 29.74 -6.83 -19.75
N GLN A 303 29.44 -7.98 -19.14
CA GLN A 303 30.30 -9.16 -19.20
C GLN A 303 30.48 -9.69 -20.64
N ILE A 304 29.45 -9.60 -21.48
CA ILE A 304 29.55 -9.97 -22.90
C ILE A 304 30.46 -9.01 -23.66
N LEU A 305 30.39 -7.71 -23.38
CA LEU A 305 31.26 -6.71 -23.99
C LEU A 305 32.73 -6.90 -23.58
N GLU A 306 32.98 -7.20 -22.31
CA GLU A 306 34.33 -7.40 -21.75
C GLU A 306 34.97 -8.72 -22.20
N ASN A 307 34.21 -9.82 -22.15
CA ASN A 307 34.73 -11.16 -22.46
C ASN A 307 34.53 -11.55 -23.94
N GLY A 308 33.82 -10.74 -24.71
CA GLY A 308 33.40 -11.03 -26.08
C GLY A 308 32.20 -11.98 -26.19
N ALA A 309 32.09 -12.94 -25.26
CA ALA A 309 31.01 -13.93 -25.17
C ALA A 309 30.86 -14.45 -23.74
N ILE A 310 29.66 -14.94 -23.39
CA ILE A 310 29.42 -15.70 -22.15
C ILE A 310 28.70 -17.02 -22.47
N LEU A 311 28.87 -18.04 -21.61
CA LEU A 311 28.14 -19.31 -21.77
C LEU A 311 26.64 -19.12 -21.55
N CYS A 312 25.83 -19.80 -22.36
CA CYS A 312 24.39 -19.84 -22.14
C CYS A 312 24.09 -20.69 -20.90
N ASP A 313 23.44 -20.09 -19.91
CA ASP A 313 22.92 -20.79 -18.71
C ASP A 313 21.39 -20.96 -18.76
N ASP A 314 20.77 -20.46 -19.83
CA ASP A 314 19.32 -20.44 -20.07
C ASP A 314 18.51 -19.84 -18.89
N SER A 315 19.14 -18.98 -18.08
CA SER A 315 18.47 -18.22 -17.03
C SER A 315 17.40 -17.28 -17.61
N PRO A 316 16.35 -16.96 -16.83
CA PRO A 316 15.33 -16.01 -17.25
C PRO A 316 15.91 -14.66 -17.71
N GLU A 317 16.96 -14.17 -17.06
CA GLU A 317 17.64 -12.92 -17.39
C GLU A 317 18.39 -12.99 -18.72
N GLN A 318 19.09 -14.11 -19.00
CA GLN A 318 19.70 -14.35 -20.30
C GLN A 318 18.63 -14.46 -21.40
N GLY A 319 17.50 -15.08 -21.09
CA GLY A 319 16.33 -15.16 -21.97
C GLY A 319 15.77 -13.77 -22.30
N GLU A 320 15.58 -12.92 -21.29
CA GLU A 320 15.09 -11.55 -21.43
C GLU A 320 16.07 -10.67 -22.23
N LEU A 321 17.37 -10.80 -21.96
CA LEU A 321 18.42 -10.12 -22.72
C LEU A 321 18.42 -10.55 -24.19
N ARG A 322 18.24 -11.84 -24.49
CA ARG A 322 18.09 -12.35 -25.87
C ARG A 322 16.83 -11.82 -26.55
N LEU A 323 15.71 -11.74 -25.83
CA LEU A 323 14.45 -11.19 -26.35
C LEU A 323 14.48 -9.68 -26.63
N SER A 324 15.43 -8.95 -26.03
CA SER A 324 15.73 -7.56 -26.41
C SER A 324 16.21 -7.45 -27.86
N GLY A 325 16.84 -8.50 -28.39
CA GLY A 325 17.47 -8.52 -29.72
C GLY A 325 18.91 -7.98 -29.72
N LEU A 326 19.42 -7.51 -28.58
CA LEU A 326 20.78 -7.02 -28.44
C LEU A 326 21.84 -8.12 -28.60
N VAL A 327 21.52 -9.32 -28.10
CA VAL A 327 22.41 -10.49 -28.09
C VAL A 327 21.77 -11.66 -28.80
N VAL A 328 22.60 -12.59 -29.26
CA VAL A 328 22.18 -13.81 -29.96
C VAL A 328 22.97 -15.01 -29.43
N LYS A 329 22.35 -16.19 -29.45
CA LYS A 329 23.00 -17.46 -29.12
C LYS A 329 23.76 -17.97 -30.35
N LYS A 330 25.08 -18.16 -30.22
CA LYS A 330 25.94 -18.81 -31.23
C LYS A 330 26.81 -19.84 -30.51
N ASP A 331 26.81 -21.09 -30.98
CA ASP A 331 27.63 -22.18 -30.42
C ASP A 331 27.53 -22.31 -28.88
N ASN A 332 26.30 -22.21 -28.36
CA ASN A 332 25.97 -22.22 -26.93
C ASN A 332 26.56 -21.07 -26.10
N GLN A 333 26.94 -19.96 -26.75
CA GLN A 333 27.39 -18.73 -26.12
C GLN A 333 26.48 -17.56 -26.50
N LEU A 334 26.28 -16.62 -25.58
CA LEU A 334 25.67 -15.33 -25.87
C LEU A 334 26.74 -14.35 -26.34
N VAL A 335 26.51 -13.77 -27.51
CA VAL A 335 27.36 -12.74 -28.12
C VAL A 335 26.52 -11.56 -28.54
N VAL A 336 27.13 -10.37 -28.66
CA VAL A 336 26.47 -9.20 -29.25
C VAL A 336 26.03 -9.54 -30.68
N TYR A 337 24.77 -9.20 -31.03
CA TYR A 337 24.16 -9.67 -32.28
C TYR A 337 24.96 -9.23 -33.51
N ASN A 338 25.36 -7.96 -33.56
CA ASN A 338 26.07 -7.38 -34.69
C ASN A 338 26.96 -6.18 -34.28
N PRO A 339 27.89 -5.75 -35.17
CA PRO A 339 28.76 -4.60 -34.93
C PRO A 339 28.01 -3.29 -34.64
N ILE A 340 26.90 -2.99 -35.32
CA ILE A 340 26.13 -1.74 -35.08
C ILE A 340 25.66 -1.66 -33.62
N TYR A 341 25.13 -2.76 -33.07
CA TYR A 341 24.68 -2.78 -31.68
C TYR A 341 25.83 -2.66 -30.70
N ARG A 342 26.99 -3.24 -31.00
CA ARG A 342 28.20 -3.11 -30.18
C ARG A 342 28.70 -1.67 -30.12
N GLU A 343 28.67 -0.95 -31.24
CA GLU A 343 29.11 0.46 -31.32
C GLU A 343 28.17 1.39 -30.55
N ILE A 344 26.86 1.15 -30.64
CA ILE A 344 25.83 1.99 -30.02
C ILE A 344 25.69 1.68 -28.53
N PHE A 345 25.46 0.42 -28.19
CA PHE A 345 25.35 -0.08 -26.81
C PHE A 345 26.74 -0.55 -26.36
N ASN A 346 27.71 0.37 -26.39
CA ASN A 346 29.08 0.09 -25.98
C ASN A 346 29.25 0.17 -24.44
N LEU A 347 30.45 -0.12 -23.95
CA LEU A 347 30.74 -0.13 -22.51
C LEU A 347 30.43 1.22 -21.85
N SER A 348 30.78 2.33 -22.49
CA SER A 348 30.51 3.68 -21.97
C SER A 348 29.01 3.96 -21.86
N TRP A 349 28.19 3.50 -22.81
CA TRP A 349 26.74 3.60 -22.72
C TRP A 349 26.21 2.80 -21.52
N VAL A 350 26.69 1.56 -21.34
CA VAL A 350 26.26 0.68 -20.23
C VAL A 350 26.63 1.28 -18.88
N GLU A 351 27.86 1.79 -18.72
CA GLU A 351 28.34 2.45 -17.50
C GLU A 351 27.47 3.66 -17.16
N LYS A 352 27.19 4.53 -18.14
CA LYS A 352 26.33 5.70 -17.96
C LYS A 352 24.93 5.32 -17.46
N GLN A 353 24.35 4.22 -17.95
CA GLN A 353 23.04 3.75 -17.48
C GLN A 353 23.12 3.18 -16.06
N LEU A 354 24.16 2.40 -15.75
CA LEU A 354 24.37 1.86 -14.41
C LEU A 354 24.63 2.95 -13.36
N GLU A 355 25.32 4.04 -13.74
CA GLU A 355 25.52 5.21 -12.88
C GLU A 355 24.21 5.91 -12.51
N GLN A 356 23.28 6.02 -13.46
CA GLN A 356 21.96 6.63 -13.22
C GLN A 356 21.06 5.76 -12.35
N LEU A 357 21.25 4.44 -12.37
CA LEU A 357 20.43 3.51 -11.58
C LEU A 357 20.89 3.44 -10.11
N ARG A 358 22.21 3.43 -9.85
CA ARG A 358 22.78 3.10 -8.53
C ARG A 358 22.97 4.34 -7.64
N PRO A 359 22.48 4.34 -6.38
CA PRO A 359 22.77 5.42 -5.43
C PRO A 359 24.21 5.41 -4.87
N TYR A 360 24.98 4.35 -5.15
CA TYR A 360 26.36 4.14 -4.70
C TYR A 360 27.36 3.96 -5.86
N SER A 361 27.02 4.48 -7.05
CA SER A 361 27.81 4.34 -8.29
C SER A 361 29.27 4.79 -8.15
N GLU A 362 29.51 5.94 -7.52
CA GLU A 362 30.88 6.45 -7.30
C GLU A 362 31.71 5.51 -6.39
N ALA A 363 31.09 5.00 -5.33
CA ALA A 363 31.77 4.16 -4.34
C ALA A 363 32.15 2.79 -4.92
N ILE A 364 31.24 2.15 -5.66
CA ILE A 364 31.51 0.86 -6.30
C ILE A 364 32.52 0.98 -7.44
N ALA A 365 32.49 2.07 -8.22
CA ALA A 365 33.48 2.34 -9.27
C ALA A 365 34.88 2.54 -8.68
N ALA A 366 35.02 3.34 -7.61
CA ALA A 366 36.29 3.53 -6.93
C ALA A 366 36.82 2.23 -6.30
N TRP A 367 35.92 1.38 -5.75
CA TRP A 367 36.30 0.07 -5.22
C TRP A 367 36.78 -0.87 -6.33
N GLN A 368 36.13 -0.88 -7.48
CA GLN A 368 36.55 -1.68 -8.63
C GLN A 368 37.90 -1.20 -9.20
N GLN A 369 38.12 0.12 -9.31
CA GLN A 369 39.42 0.69 -9.74
C GLN A 369 40.57 0.31 -8.80
N SER A 370 40.27 0.05 -7.52
CA SER A 370 41.25 -0.45 -6.56
C SER A 370 41.53 -1.95 -6.66
N ASN A 371 41.03 -2.64 -7.70
CA ASN A 371 40.99 -4.10 -7.76
C ASN A 371 40.34 -4.74 -6.52
N TYR A 372 39.26 -4.13 -6.01
CA TYR A 372 38.48 -4.61 -4.86
C TYR A 372 39.25 -4.60 -3.52
N THR A 373 40.36 -3.87 -3.42
CA THR A 373 41.24 -3.89 -2.23
C THR A 373 41.03 -2.70 -1.28
N ASP A 374 40.52 -1.56 -1.77
CA ASP A 374 40.34 -0.36 -0.96
C ASP A 374 39.04 -0.42 -0.13
N GLU A 375 39.14 -0.95 1.10
CA GLU A 375 38.04 -1.03 2.06
C GLU A 375 37.49 0.35 2.49
N SER A 376 38.17 1.47 2.20
CA SER A 376 37.64 2.81 2.50
C SER A 376 36.49 3.23 1.57
N ARG A 377 36.35 2.55 0.43
CA ARG A 377 35.28 2.77 -0.55
C ARG A 377 34.01 1.97 -0.24
N LEU A 378 34.09 1.01 0.67
CA LEU A 378 32.96 0.21 1.10
C LEU A 378 32.03 1.04 2.00
N LEU A 379 30.72 0.80 1.87
CA LEU A 379 29.70 1.56 2.58
C LEU A 379 29.61 1.14 4.06
N ARG A 380 29.23 2.08 4.93
CA ARG A 380 29.10 1.85 6.38
C ARG A 380 27.89 2.58 6.96
N GLY A 381 27.34 2.07 8.06
CA GLY A 381 26.22 2.67 8.78
C GLY A 381 25.07 3.13 7.87
N LYS A 382 24.72 4.43 7.93
CA LYS A 382 23.56 4.97 7.19
C LYS A 382 23.69 4.85 5.67
N ALA A 383 24.89 4.99 5.09
CA ALA A 383 25.09 4.87 3.65
C ALA A 383 24.88 3.42 3.18
N LEU A 384 25.32 2.45 3.98
CA LEU A 384 25.07 1.03 3.73
C LEU A 384 23.58 0.68 3.86
N ASN A 385 22.89 1.18 4.90
CA ASN A 385 21.46 0.94 5.06
C ASN A 385 20.63 1.50 3.90
N ASN A 386 20.89 2.74 3.47
CA ASN A 386 20.21 3.32 2.30
C ASN A 386 20.44 2.49 1.02
N ALA A 387 21.64 1.92 0.85
CA ALA A 387 21.97 1.07 -0.29
C ALA A 387 21.29 -0.30 -0.21
N LEU A 388 21.17 -0.88 0.99
CA LEU A 388 20.43 -2.12 1.23
C LEU A 388 18.93 -1.93 1.04
N ASP A 389 18.36 -0.81 1.48
CA ASP A 389 16.95 -0.49 1.28
C ASP A 389 16.63 -0.32 -0.21
N TRP A 390 17.47 0.40 -0.96
CA TRP A 390 17.33 0.52 -2.41
C TRP A 390 17.46 -0.83 -3.13
N SER A 391 18.24 -1.78 -2.58
CA SER A 391 18.43 -3.11 -3.14
C SER A 391 17.23 -4.05 -2.96
N GLN A 392 16.32 -3.76 -2.01
CA GLN A 392 15.22 -4.67 -1.69
C GLN A 392 14.27 -4.85 -2.87
N GLY A 393 13.99 -6.12 -3.20
CA GLY A 393 13.12 -6.49 -4.32
C GLY A 393 13.75 -6.35 -5.71
N LYS A 394 15.01 -5.90 -5.84
CA LYS A 394 15.71 -5.73 -7.12
C LYS A 394 16.62 -6.91 -7.45
N SER A 395 16.76 -7.21 -8.74
CA SER A 395 17.77 -8.13 -9.26
C SER A 395 19.02 -7.34 -9.64
N LEU A 396 20.07 -7.46 -8.84
CA LEU A 396 21.32 -6.71 -9.01
C LEU A 396 22.40 -7.49 -9.78
N SER A 397 23.39 -6.78 -10.31
CA SER A 397 24.56 -7.42 -10.92
C SER A 397 25.41 -8.17 -9.87
N ASN A 398 26.23 -9.13 -10.31
CA ASN A 398 27.13 -9.83 -9.39
C ASN A 398 28.08 -8.88 -8.64
N LEU A 399 28.54 -7.83 -9.33
CA LEU A 399 29.42 -6.82 -8.75
C LEU A 399 28.74 -6.04 -7.62
N ASP A 400 27.46 -5.67 -7.81
CA ASP A 400 26.67 -5.00 -6.78
C ASP A 400 26.52 -5.87 -5.53
N TYR A 401 26.20 -7.17 -5.68
CA TYR A 401 26.12 -8.09 -4.55
C TYR A 401 27.45 -8.24 -3.83
N GLN A 402 28.57 -8.33 -4.56
CA GLN A 402 29.90 -8.41 -3.97
C GLN A 402 30.24 -7.15 -3.18
N PHE A 403 29.97 -5.96 -3.74
CA PHE A 403 30.22 -4.68 -3.07
C PHE A 403 29.38 -4.50 -1.80
N LEU A 404 28.09 -4.82 -1.85
CA LEU A 404 27.19 -4.72 -0.69
C LEU A 404 27.58 -5.75 0.40
N THR A 405 27.90 -6.98 0.00
CA THR A 405 28.35 -8.02 0.95
C THR A 405 29.69 -7.66 1.60
N ALA A 406 30.65 -7.15 0.81
CA ALA A 406 31.93 -6.67 1.33
C ALA A 406 31.73 -5.51 2.31
N SER A 407 30.82 -4.58 1.99
CA SER A 407 30.43 -3.47 2.86
C SER A 407 29.79 -3.93 4.17
N GLN A 408 28.85 -4.88 4.13
CA GLN A 408 28.26 -5.49 5.32
C GLN A 408 29.29 -6.22 6.19
N ASN A 409 30.20 -6.96 5.58
CA ASN A 409 31.25 -7.68 6.30
C ASN A 409 32.25 -6.74 6.99
N LEU A 410 32.55 -5.60 6.37
CA LEU A 410 33.40 -4.58 6.96
C LEU A 410 32.70 -3.88 8.13
N ASP A 411 31.45 -3.43 7.92
CA ASP A 411 30.65 -2.76 8.94
C ASP A 411 30.47 -3.65 10.18
N LYS A 412 30.26 -4.96 9.99
CA LYS A 412 30.23 -5.96 11.06
C LYS A 412 31.58 -6.09 11.79
N ARG A 413 32.69 -6.20 11.06
CA ARG A 413 34.05 -6.28 11.65
C ARG A 413 34.38 -5.04 12.47
N GLU A 414 34.05 -3.85 11.97
CA GLU A 414 34.29 -2.60 12.68
C GLU A 414 33.39 -2.47 13.93
N ALA A 415 32.13 -2.93 13.85
CA ALA A 415 31.25 -3.01 15.01
C ALA A 415 31.82 -3.96 16.09
N GLU A 416 32.33 -5.14 15.70
CA GLU A 416 32.97 -6.09 16.62
C GLU A 416 34.25 -5.52 17.27
N ILE A 417 35.12 -4.86 16.48
CA ILE A 417 36.32 -4.19 16.98
C ILE A 417 35.95 -3.04 17.94
N SER A 418 34.92 -2.26 17.63
CA SER A 418 34.45 -1.18 18.50
C SER A 418 33.95 -1.72 19.85
N LEU A 419 33.26 -2.86 19.83
CA LEU A 419 32.79 -3.55 21.03
C LEU A 419 33.95 -4.15 21.85
N GLU A 420 34.95 -4.73 21.20
CA GLU A 420 36.17 -5.21 21.87
C GLU A 420 37.01 -4.06 22.45
N THR A 421 37.12 -2.94 21.74
CA THR A 421 37.80 -1.74 22.23
C THR A 421 37.08 -1.18 23.45
N GLN A 422 35.74 -1.15 23.43
CA GLN A 422 34.93 -0.77 24.58
C GLN A 422 35.12 -1.75 25.74
N ARG A 423 35.20 -3.07 25.47
CA ARG A 423 35.51 -4.08 26.49
C ARG A 423 36.92 -3.90 27.07
N GLN A 424 37.92 -3.58 26.26
CA GLN A 424 39.28 -3.30 26.74
C GLN A 424 39.35 -2.01 27.55
N ALA A 425 38.69 -0.94 27.11
CA ALA A 425 38.55 0.30 27.86
C ALA A 425 37.86 0.06 29.20
N ASN A 426 36.80 -0.75 29.22
CA ASN A 426 36.11 -1.17 30.44
C ASN A 426 36.99 -2.06 31.33
N LYS A 427 37.85 -2.92 30.77
CA LYS A 427 38.86 -3.68 31.54
C LYS A 427 39.92 -2.76 32.15
N ILE A 428 40.40 -1.76 31.42
CA ILE A 428 41.36 -0.76 31.93
C ILE A 428 40.73 0.06 33.06
N LEU A 429 39.47 0.47 32.88
CA LEU A 429 38.65 1.11 33.92
C LEU A 429 38.48 0.22 35.14
N ALA A 430 38.20 -1.07 34.96
CA ALA A 430 38.08 -2.04 36.04
C ALA A 430 39.40 -2.26 36.79
N ILE A 431 40.54 -2.30 36.08
CA ILE A 431 41.88 -2.39 36.69
C ILE A 431 42.24 -1.11 37.46
N ALA A 432 41.88 0.06 36.92
CA ALA A 432 42.03 1.35 37.61
C ALA A 432 41.17 1.39 38.89
N HIS A 433 39.94 0.89 38.81
CA HIS A 433 39.04 0.73 39.95
C HIS A 433 39.57 -0.27 40.97
N GLN A 434 40.20 -1.36 40.52
CA GLN A 434 40.80 -2.39 41.38
C GLN A 434 42.05 -1.88 42.12
N LYS A 435 42.87 -1.03 41.48
CA LYS A 435 44.01 -0.34 42.12
C LYS A 435 43.53 0.69 43.15
N ALA A 436 42.42 1.40 42.87
CA ALA A 436 41.80 2.30 43.83
C ALA A 436 41.26 1.53 45.06
N THR A 437 40.63 0.37 44.85
CA THR A 437 40.19 -0.49 45.96
C THR A 437 41.34 -1.16 46.71
N LYS A 438 42.48 -1.49 46.07
CA LYS A 438 43.67 -2.01 46.77
C LYS A 438 44.32 -0.98 47.70
N ARG A 439 44.29 0.32 47.37
CA ARG A 439 44.71 1.39 48.30
C ARG A 439 43.78 1.53 49.51
N ILE A 440 42.49 1.21 49.33
CA ILE A 440 41.49 1.18 50.42
C ILE A 440 41.63 -0.10 51.27
N GLN A 441 42.06 -1.21 50.68
CA GLN A 441 42.28 -2.49 51.38
C GLN A 441 43.56 -2.56 52.24
N ILE A 442 44.57 -1.73 51.96
CA ILE A 442 45.79 -1.65 52.82
C ILE A 442 45.46 -1.07 54.21
N GLY A 443 44.34 -0.34 54.36
CA GLY A 443 43.85 0.11 55.66
C GLY A 443 43.02 -0.92 56.44
N SER A 444 42.65 -2.06 55.83
CA SER A 444 41.67 -3.01 56.40
C SER A 444 42.18 -4.46 56.53
N LEU A 445 43.48 -4.69 56.35
CA LEU A 445 44.13 -6.01 56.34
C LEU A 445 45.06 -6.26 57.55
N ILE A 446 44.56 -6.05 58.77
CA ILE A 446 45.07 -6.79 59.95
C ILE A 446 43.86 -7.33 60.72
N LEU A 447 43.13 -8.27 60.11
CA LEU A 447 42.41 -9.34 60.82
C LEU A 447 41.81 -10.30 59.79
N ILE A 448 42.74 -10.97 59.11
CA ILE A 448 42.74 -12.39 58.74
C ILE A 448 41.50 -13.10 59.31
N ALA A 449 40.51 -13.34 58.46
CA ALA A 449 40.39 -14.61 57.76
C ALA A 449 40.20 -15.80 58.70
N SER A 450 38.95 -16.24 58.83
CA SER A 450 38.56 -17.64 58.71
C SER A 450 37.05 -17.73 58.93
N LEU A 451 36.34 -18.45 58.05
CA LEU A 451 34.90 -18.74 58.09
C LEU A 451 33.99 -17.82 57.25
N LEU A 452 34.46 -17.51 56.04
CA LEU A 452 33.64 -17.21 54.87
C LEU A 452 33.17 -18.51 54.21
N GLY A 453 31.98 -18.48 53.63
CA GLY A 453 32.00 -18.60 52.17
C GLY A 453 30.97 -19.49 51.51
N SER A 454 30.40 -20.49 52.20
CA SER A 454 29.53 -21.45 51.52
C SER A 454 28.07 -21.01 51.41
N LEU A 455 27.54 -20.18 52.33
CA LEU A 455 26.13 -19.78 52.30
C LEU A 455 25.85 -18.51 51.48
N LEU A 456 26.74 -17.53 51.54
CA LEU A 456 26.59 -16.24 50.84
C LEU A 456 26.86 -16.36 49.33
N ALA A 457 27.77 -17.26 48.93
CA ALA A 457 28.00 -17.57 47.52
C ALA A 457 26.77 -18.23 46.88
N PHE A 458 26.04 -19.08 47.62
CA PHE A 458 24.79 -19.68 47.13
C PHE A 458 23.67 -18.65 46.95
N ILE A 459 23.58 -17.67 47.87
CA ILE A 459 22.59 -16.58 47.79
C ILE A 459 22.92 -15.63 46.62
N GLN A 460 24.21 -15.29 46.42
CA GLN A 460 24.63 -14.44 45.29
C GLN A 460 24.47 -15.15 43.94
N VAL A 461 24.76 -16.45 43.87
CA VAL A 461 24.50 -17.26 42.66
C VAL A 461 22.99 -17.33 42.40
N LYS A 462 22.15 -17.61 43.41
CA LYS A 462 20.69 -17.61 43.28
C LYS A 462 20.14 -16.27 42.80
N GLN A 463 20.65 -15.15 43.33
CA GLN A 463 20.26 -13.80 42.89
C GLN A 463 20.72 -13.52 41.45
N ALA A 464 21.90 -13.98 41.05
CA ALA A 464 22.38 -13.84 39.68
C ALA A 464 21.56 -14.69 38.67
N TRP A 465 21.16 -15.92 39.04
CA TRP A 465 20.27 -16.75 38.22
C TRP A 465 18.89 -16.10 38.04
N GLN A 466 18.34 -15.56 39.13
CA GLN A 466 17.05 -14.86 39.09
C GLN A 466 17.13 -13.60 38.20
N GLN A 467 18.24 -12.87 38.22
CA GLN A 467 18.47 -11.73 37.32
C GLN A 467 18.58 -12.14 35.85
N VAL A 468 19.29 -13.24 35.53
CA VAL A 468 19.40 -13.74 34.15
C VAL A 468 18.05 -14.20 33.60
N GLU A 469 17.25 -14.91 34.41
CA GLU A 469 15.91 -15.37 34.03
C GLU A 469 14.97 -14.18 33.76
N THR A 470 14.98 -13.16 34.64
CA THR A 470 14.22 -11.92 34.41
C THR A 470 14.67 -11.15 33.16
N ALA A 471 15.96 -11.20 32.82
CA ALA A 471 16.50 -10.55 31.64
C ALA A 471 16.10 -11.27 30.34
N GLN A 472 16.13 -12.61 30.32
CA GLN A 472 15.68 -13.40 29.18
C GLN A 472 14.18 -13.24 28.91
N LEU A 473 13.36 -13.31 29.97
CA LEU A 473 11.93 -13.07 29.86
C LEU A 473 11.63 -11.64 29.37
N GLY A 474 12.35 -10.63 29.86
CA GLY A 474 12.17 -9.27 29.38
C GLY A 474 12.53 -9.08 27.90
N ILE A 475 13.59 -9.71 27.39
CA ILE A 475 13.91 -9.69 25.94
C ILE A 475 12.79 -10.36 25.11
N GLN A 476 12.23 -11.47 25.59
CA GLN A 476 11.11 -12.14 24.92
C GLN A 476 9.87 -11.25 24.90
N LEU A 477 9.53 -10.63 26.03
CA LEU A 477 8.40 -9.72 26.15
C LEU A 477 8.58 -8.48 25.27
N GLN A 478 9.80 -7.93 25.17
CA GLN A 478 10.11 -6.82 24.28
C GLN A 478 9.79 -7.19 22.82
N ARG A 479 10.34 -8.30 22.32
CA ARG A 479 10.06 -8.78 20.94
C ARG A 479 8.57 -9.06 20.72
N LYS A 480 7.89 -9.59 21.73
CA LYS A 480 6.45 -9.87 21.66
C LYS A 480 5.65 -8.56 21.55
N GLY A 481 5.96 -7.55 22.36
CA GLY A 481 5.33 -6.24 22.26
C GLY A 481 5.51 -5.59 20.88
N ASP A 482 6.70 -5.74 20.28
CA ASP A 482 6.99 -5.20 18.94
C ASP A 482 6.19 -5.95 17.85
N SER A 483 6.10 -7.28 17.97
CA SER A 483 5.33 -8.13 17.06
C SER A 483 3.82 -7.88 17.16
N ASP A 484 3.29 -7.76 18.38
CA ASP A 484 1.87 -7.53 18.65
C ASP A 484 1.43 -6.19 18.02
N TRP A 485 2.31 -5.18 18.03
CA TRP A 485 2.08 -3.90 17.36
C TRP A 485 2.03 -4.01 15.84
N GLN A 486 2.94 -4.77 15.22
CA GLN A 486 2.91 -4.99 13.77
C GLN A 486 1.63 -5.71 13.33
N GLN A 487 1.17 -6.67 14.11
CA GLN A 487 -0.05 -7.45 13.82
C GLN A 487 -1.35 -6.65 14.04
N PHE A 488 -1.32 -5.61 14.89
CA PHE A 488 -2.51 -4.81 15.22
C PHE A 488 -3.19 -4.19 13.99
N GLN A 489 -2.45 -3.94 12.92
CA GLN A 489 -3.01 -3.40 11.66
C GLN A 489 -3.94 -4.38 10.93
N PHE A 490 -3.88 -5.67 11.27
CA PHE A 490 -4.61 -6.76 10.61
C PHE A 490 -5.57 -7.48 11.56
N GLU A 491 -5.25 -7.58 12.85
CA GLU A 491 -6.06 -8.31 13.83
C GLU A 491 -6.15 -7.56 15.17
N GLN A 492 -6.97 -6.50 15.22
CA GLN A 492 -6.95 -5.57 16.36
C GLN A 492 -7.29 -6.23 17.72
N LEU A 493 -8.35 -7.03 17.77
CA LEU A 493 -8.79 -7.68 19.01
C LEU A 493 -7.81 -8.76 19.49
N GLU A 494 -7.22 -9.53 18.57
CA GLU A 494 -6.25 -10.58 18.92
C GLU A 494 -4.92 -9.97 19.38
N SER A 495 -4.45 -8.89 18.73
CA SER A 495 -3.29 -8.12 19.19
C SER A 495 -3.52 -7.50 20.56
N LEU A 496 -4.73 -7.02 20.88
CA LEU A 496 -5.06 -6.55 22.23
C LEU A 496 -4.92 -7.66 23.26
N ILE A 497 -5.45 -8.86 22.98
CA ILE A 497 -5.31 -10.02 23.86
C ILE A 497 -3.83 -10.37 24.07
N ALA A 498 -3.04 -10.44 23.00
CA ALA A 498 -1.62 -10.78 23.06
C ALA A 498 -0.81 -9.74 23.87
N ALA A 499 -1.06 -8.45 23.66
CA ALA A 499 -0.43 -7.37 24.39
C ALA A 499 -0.81 -7.39 25.88
N MET A 500 -2.08 -7.67 26.20
CA MET A 500 -2.52 -7.87 27.59
C MET A 500 -1.81 -9.06 28.25
N GLN A 501 -1.63 -10.18 27.55
CA GLN A 501 -0.88 -11.33 28.08
C GLN A 501 0.59 -10.98 28.31
N ALA A 502 1.22 -10.20 27.42
CA ALA A 502 2.59 -9.73 27.58
C ALA A 502 2.72 -8.80 28.80
N VAL A 503 1.81 -7.84 28.98
CA VAL A 503 1.78 -6.95 30.14
C VAL A 503 1.49 -7.70 31.44
N ASN A 504 0.61 -8.70 31.43
CA ASN A 504 0.36 -9.54 32.59
C ASN A 504 1.59 -10.38 32.98
N SER A 505 2.33 -10.88 31.99
CA SER A 505 3.60 -11.59 32.21
C SER A 505 4.67 -10.67 32.80
N LEU A 506 4.76 -9.42 32.30
CA LEU A 506 5.65 -8.39 32.86
C LEU A 506 5.27 -8.05 34.31
N LYS A 507 3.97 -7.92 34.60
CA LYS A 507 3.48 -7.61 35.94
C LYS A 507 3.88 -8.65 36.99
N ASN A 508 4.05 -9.92 36.60
CA ASN A 508 4.48 -10.99 37.51
C ASN A 508 5.95 -10.87 37.95
N ILE A 509 6.79 -10.12 37.23
CA ILE A 509 8.22 -9.95 37.55
C ILE A 509 8.58 -8.56 38.09
N VAL A 510 7.68 -7.59 37.94
CA VAL A 510 7.85 -6.23 38.49
C VAL A 510 7.62 -6.25 40.01
N THR A 511 8.63 -5.87 40.79
CA THR A 511 8.54 -5.75 42.25
C THR A 511 8.24 -4.30 42.64
N ASP A 512 7.42 -4.12 43.67
CA ASP A 512 7.01 -2.78 44.13
C ASP A 512 8.24 -1.94 44.56
N GLY A 513 8.34 -0.71 44.03
CA GLY A 513 9.40 0.25 44.34
C GLY A 513 10.67 0.24 43.48
N GLN A 514 10.83 -0.66 42.50
CA GLN A 514 11.92 -0.58 41.49
C GLN A 514 11.40 0.04 40.18
N PRO A 515 12.16 0.92 39.51
CA PRO A 515 11.74 1.54 38.25
C PRO A 515 11.77 0.55 37.07
N LEU A 516 10.86 0.72 36.10
CA LEU A 516 10.65 -0.11 34.91
C LEU A 516 11.89 -0.16 34.03
N SER A 517 12.74 0.87 34.11
CA SER A 517 14.05 0.91 33.45
C SER A 517 15.03 -0.19 33.90
N LYS A 518 14.76 -0.86 35.02
CA LYS A 518 15.52 -2.05 35.46
C LYS A 518 15.05 -3.35 34.82
N TYR A 519 13.93 -3.32 34.10
CA TYR A 519 13.36 -4.46 33.39
C TYR A 519 13.52 -4.25 31.87
N PRO A 520 14.01 -5.24 31.12
CA PRO A 520 14.33 -5.04 29.70
C PRO A 520 13.11 -5.06 28.75
N ALA A 521 11.92 -4.68 29.22
CA ALA A 521 10.66 -4.76 28.45
C ALA A 521 9.77 -3.52 28.67
N THR A 522 9.94 -2.48 27.86
CA THR A 522 9.02 -1.33 27.83
C THR A 522 7.98 -1.45 26.73
N SER A 523 8.29 -2.17 25.65
CA SER A 523 7.42 -2.33 24.48
C SER A 523 6.03 -2.87 24.83
N PRO A 524 5.83 -3.95 25.63
CA PRO A 524 4.50 -4.43 25.97
C PRO A 524 3.55 -3.37 26.55
N ILE A 525 4.09 -2.46 27.35
CA ILE A 525 3.33 -1.39 28.00
C ILE A 525 2.92 -0.35 26.96
N ILE A 526 3.88 0.07 26.14
CA ILE A 526 3.67 1.06 25.08
C ILE A 526 2.69 0.50 24.05
N THR A 527 2.92 -0.72 23.59
CA THR A 527 2.05 -1.45 22.66
C THR A 527 0.64 -1.56 23.22
N LEU A 528 0.44 -2.06 24.45
CA LEU A 528 -0.91 -2.17 25.02
C LEU A 528 -1.59 -0.80 25.13
N GLN A 529 -0.88 0.24 25.55
CA GLN A 529 -1.42 1.59 25.61
C GLN A 529 -1.81 2.10 24.22
N GLN A 530 -0.93 1.96 23.21
CA GLN A 530 -1.18 2.38 21.84
C GLN A 530 -2.35 1.62 21.21
N ILE A 531 -2.42 0.30 21.42
CA ILE A 531 -3.56 -0.51 21.00
C ILE A 531 -4.84 0.00 21.66
N LEU A 532 -4.87 0.18 22.98
CA LEU A 532 -6.05 0.66 23.70
C LEU A 532 -6.51 2.06 23.26
N ASP A 533 -5.58 2.89 22.79
CA ASP A 533 -5.89 4.24 22.33
C ASP A 533 -6.34 4.28 20.86
N ARG A 534 -5.97 3.27 20.05
CA ARG A 534 -6.26 3.22 18.60
C ARG A 534 -7.23 2.12 18.17
N ILE A 535 -7.54 1.17 19.04
CA ILE A 535 -8.45 0.07 18.72
C ILE A 535 -9.84 0.61 18.42
N GLN A 536 -10.37 0.17 17.29
CA GLN A 536 -11.70 0.51 16.80
C GLN A 536 -12.57 -0.74 16.76
N GLU A 537 -11.98 -1.90 16.46
CA GLU A 537 -12.72 -3.16 16.45
C GLU A 537 -13.25 -3.48 17.85
N LYS A 538 -14.57 -3.61 17.94
CA LYS A 538 -15.30 -3.86 19.18
C LYS A 538 -15.74 -5.31 19.29
N ASN A 539 -16.21 -5.90 18.19
CA ASN A 539 -16.67 -7.28 18.17
C ASN A 539 -16.65 -7.87 16.74
N GLN A 540 -16.70 -9.21 16.67
CA GLN A 540 -16.80 -9.98 15.44
C GLN A 540 -18.07 -10.84 15.48
N LEU A 541 -18.78 -10.92 14.36
CA LEU A 541 -19.97 -11.76 14.15
C LEU A 541 -19.53 -12.93 13.27
N GLN A 542 -19.33 -14.10 13.89
CA GLN A 542 -18.85 -15.31 13.23
C GLN A 542 -19.95 -16.38 13.23
N GLY A 543 -20.10 -17.12 12.13
CA GLY A 543 -21.03 -18.25 12.03
C GLY A 543 -21.71 -18.43 10.68
N HIS A 544 -21.49 -17.53 9.72
CA HIS A 544 -21.76 -17.81 8.31
C HIS A 544 -20.72 -18.77 7.74
N ARG A 545 -21.01 -19.37 6.58
CA ARG A 545 -20.10 -20.30 5.86
C ARG A 545 -19.81 -19.84 4.43
N GLY A 546 -19.70 -18.53 4.25
CA GLY A 546 -19.49 -17.89 2.97
C GLY A 546 -19.57 -16.37 3.09
N THR A 547 -19.23 -15.68 2.00
CA THR A 547 -19.15 -14.22 1.92
C THR A 547 -20.39 -13.53 2.48
N ILE A 548 -20.20 -12.50 3.30
CA ILE A 548 -21.27 -11.60 3.75
C ILE A 548 -21.37 -10.42 2.78
N TYR A 549 -22.43 -10.38 1.99
CA TYR A 549 -22.63 -9.35 0.96
C TYR A 549 -23.26 -8.07 1.51
N SER A 550 -24.10 -8.17 2.54
CA SER A 550 -24.87 -7.04 3.04
C SER A 550 -25.10 -7.15 4.54
N VAL A 551 -25.08 -6.00 5.19
CA VAL A 551 -25.40 -5.83 6.60
C VAL A 551 -26.44 -4.73 6.77
N SER A 552 -27.33 -4.88 7.74
CA SER A 552 -28.32 -3.88 8.10
C SER A 552 -28.44 -3.80 9.62
N ILE A 553 -28.50 -2.58 10.15
CA ILE A 553 -28.67 -2.32 11.59
C ILE A 553 -30.12 -1.94 11.83
N SER A 554 -30.75 -2.49 12.87
CA SER A 554 -32.11 -2.11 13.23
C SER A 554 -32.18 -0.63 13.64
N PRO A 555 -33.33 0.03 13.47
CA PRO A 555 -33.49 1.46 13.81
C PRO A 555 -33.15 1.81 15.27
N ASP A 556 -33.39 0.88 16.21
CA ASP A 556 -33.03 1.00 17.63
C ASP A 556 -31.53 0.74 17.93
N GLY A 557 -30.76 0.35 16.92
CA GLY A 557 -29.35 0.00 17.01
C GLY A 557 -29.05 -1.30 17.76
N GLN A 558 -30.06 -2.09 18.18
CA GLN A 558 -29.84 -3.25 19.05
C GLN A 558 -29.57 -4.55 18.30
N LYS A 559 -30.01 -4.64 17.04
CA LYS A 559 -29.88 -5.85 16.21
C LYS A 559 -29.13 -5.55 14.92
N ILE A 560 -28.40 -6.54 14.45
CA ILE A 560 -27.66 -6.50 13.17
C ILE A 560 -28.14 -7.69 12.35
N ALA A 561 -28.50 -7.49 11.10
CA ALA A 561 -28.81 -8.55 10.16
C ALA A 561 -27.68 -8.67 9.13
N THR A 562 -27.22 -9.88 8.85
CA THR A 562 -26.16 -10.18 7.88
C THR A 562 -26.69 -11.14 6.83
N ALA A 563 -26.51 -10.83 5.54
CA ALA A 563 -26.88 -11.68 4.42
C ALA A 563 -25.64 -12.29 3.76
N SER A 564 -25.69 -13.59 3.50
CA SER A 564 -24.52 -14.36 3.08
C SER A 564 -24.74 -15.20 1.82
N GLN A 565 -23.61 -15.51 1.17
CA GLN A 565 -23.48 -16.51 0.12
C GLN A 565 -23.98 -17.90 0.54
N ASP A 566 -23.98 -18.22 1.84
CA ASP A 566 -24.49 -19.50 2.36
C ASP A 566 -26.02 -19.67 2.25
N GLY A 567 -26.72 -18.69 1.68
CA GLY A 567 -28.17 -18.71 1.46
C GLY A 567 -28.99 -18.35 2.70
N THR A 568 -28.35 -17.93 3.78
CA THR A 568 -29.03 -17.55 5.03
C THR A 568 -28.89 -16.06 5.33
N VAL A 569 -29.81 -15.57 6.17
CA VAL A 569 -29.65 -14.30 6.87
C VAL A 569 -29.57 -14.57 8.36
N LYS A 570 -28.59 -13.99 9.04
CA LYS A 570 -28.44 -14.12 10.49
C LYS A 570 -28.74 -12.80 11.18
N ILE A 571 -29.47 -12.86 12.29
CA ILE A 571 -29.77 -11.72 13.16
C ILE A 571 -28.93 -11.87 14.42
N TRP A 572 -28.20 -10.81 14.75
CA TRP A 572 -27.27 -10.74 15.86
C TRP A 572 -27.69 -9.65 16.84
N ASN A 573 -27.30 -9.80 18.11
CA ASN A 573 -27.28 -8.66 19.02
C ASN A 573 -25.90 -7.96 19.00
N GLN A 574 -25.80 -6.84 19.71
CA GLN A 574 -24.55 -6.08 19.85
C GLN A 574 -23.40 -6.85 20.54
N LYS A 575 -23.68 -7.94 21.27
CA LYS A 575 -22.68 -8.82 21.89
C LYS A 575 -22.17 -9.90 20.93
N GLY A 576 -22.72 -9.96 19.71
CA GLY A 576 -22.36 -10.94 18.70
C GLY A 576 -22.98 -12.31 18.88
N GLU A 577 -24.02 -12.45 19.70
CA GLU A 577 -24.85 -13.65 19.72
C GLU A 577 -25.73 -13.71 18.47
N ASN A 578 -25.80 -14.88 17.85
CA ASN A 578 -26.82 -15.17 16.86
C ASN A 578 -28.17 -15.38 17.57
N ILE A 579 -29.10 -14.46 17.39
CA ILE A 579 -30.44 -14.53 17.98
C ILE A 579 -31.38 -15.34 17.07
N GLN A 580 -31.20 -15.24 15.75
CA GLN A 580 -32.03 -15.95 14.79
C GLN A 580 -31.31 -16.18 13.45
N THR A 581 -31.63 -17.29 12.80
CA THR A 581 -31.22 -17.58 11.41
C THR A 581 -32.45 -17.74 10.52
N LEU A 582 -32.55 -16.92 9.48
CA LEU A 582 -33.59 -16.98 8.45
C LEU A 582 -33.12 -17.95 7.37
N THR A 583 -33.84 -19.06 7.20
CA THR A 583 -33.60 -20.07 6.18
C THR A 583 -34.79 -20.16 5.22
N GLY A 584 -34.53 -20.31 3.92
CA GLY A 584 -35.60 -20.50 2.92
C GLY A 584 -35.27 -19.99 1.52
N HIS A 585 -34.27 -19.13 1.35
CA HIS A 585 -33.70 -18.83 0.03
C HIS A 585 -32.93 -20.05 -0.52
N GLN A 586 -32.91 -20.21 -1.84
CA GLN A 586 -32.29 -21.36 -2.53
C GLN A 586 -30.95 -21.01 -3.23
N GLY A 587 -30.39 -19.84 -2.91
CA GLY A 587 -29.10 -19.37 -3.43
C GLY A 587 -28.58 -18.24 -2.54
N ALA A 588 -27.45 -17.63 -2.91
CA ALA A 588 -26.83 -16.56 -2.14
C ALA A 588 -27.83 -15.43 -1.82
N VAL A 589 -27.77 -14.88 -0.60
CA VAL A 589 -28.55 -13.69 -0.24
C VAL A 589 -27.64 -12.47 -0.37
N TYR A 590 -27.93 -11.60 -1.34
CA TYR A 590 -27.08 -10.46 -1.67
C TYR A 590 -27.38 -9.22 -0.84
N SER A 591 -28.63 -9.04 -0.40
CA SER A 591 -29.03 -7.83 0.32
C SER A 591 -30.03 -8.14 1.44
N VAL A 592 -29.88 -7.40 2.55
CA VAL A 592 -30.78 -7.41 3.69
C VAL A 592 -31.10 -5.99 4.13
N SER A 593 -32.34 -5.73 4.53
CA SER A 593 -32.79 -4.43 5.00
C SER A 593 -33.80 -4.59 6.13
N PHE A 594 -33.61 -3.90 7.26
CA PHE A 594 -34.64 -3.75 8.27
C PHE A 594 -35.72 -2.76 7.82
N SER A 595 -36.98 -3.02 8.19
CA SER A 595 -38.03 -2.02 8.08
C SER A 595 -37.77 -0.83 9.02
N PRO A 596 -38.30 0.37 8.72
CA PRO A 596 -38.12 1.55 9.57
C PRO A 596 -38.66 1.41 11.00
N ASP A 597 -39.62 0.49 11.23
CA ASP A 597 -40.14 0.14 12.56
C ASP A 597 -39.33 -0.97 13.28
N GLY A 598 -38.34 -1.55 12.59
CA GLY A 598 -37.47 -2.63 13.08
C GLY A 598 -38.16 -3.99 13.24
N GLN A 599 -39.40 -4.16 12.79
CA GLN A 599 -40.20 -5.39 13.02
C GLN A 599 -40.10 -6.42 11.89
N LYS A 600 -39.68 -6.00 10.70
CA LYS A 600 -39.57 -6.85 9.51
C LYS A 600 -38.19 -6.74 8.89
N ILE A 601 -37.84 -7.78 8.13
CA ILE A 601 -36.62 -7.82 7.33
C ILE A 601 -37.01 -8.12 5.89
N ALA A 602 -36.43 -7.38 4.95
CA ALA A 602 -36.50 -7.69 3.52
C ALA A 602 -35.16 -8.29 3.07
N THR A 603 -35.21 -9.30 2.22
CA THR A 603 -34.03 -9.97 1.66
C THR A 603 -34.14 -10.09 0.14
N ALA A 604 -33.00 -10.04 -0.55
CA ALA A 604 -32.90 -10.26 -2.00
C ALA A 604 -31.83 -11.32 -2.30
N SER A 605 -32.12 -12.23 -3.23
CA SER A 605 -31.31 -13.43 -3.45
C SER A 605 -31.04 -13.75 -4.92
N GLU A 606 -29.97 -14.50 -5.12
CA GLU A 606 -29.62 -15.22 -6.34
C GLU A 606 -30.75 -16.10 -6.87
N ASP A 607 -31.62 -16.61 -5.99
CA ASP A 607 -32.78 -17.43 -6.35
C ASP A 607 -33.90 -16.68 -7.09
N LYS A 608 -33.61 -15.44 -7.52
CA LYS A 608 -34.50 -14.54 -8.29
C LYS A 608 -35.66 -13.98 -7.49
N THR A 609 -35.71 -14.22 -6.19
CA THR A 609 -36.77 -13.71 -5.32
C THR A 609 -36.27 -12.67 -4.34
N ALA A 610 -37.18 -11.78 -3.94
CA ALA A 610 -37.09 -11.07 -2.69
C ALA A 610 -38.10 -11.63 -1.68
N LYS A 611 -37.83 -11.51 -0.39
CA LYS A 611 -38.70 -12.04 0.69
C LYS A 611 -38.84 -11.04 1.82
N ILE A 612 -40.01 -10.99 2.46
CA ILE A 612 -40.22 -10.32 3.76
C ILE A 612 -40.30 -11.37 4.86
N TRP A 613 -39.66 -11.10 5.98
CA TRP A 613 -39.62 -11.93 7.17
C TRP A 613 -40.06 -11.14 8.39
N ASN A 614 -40.63 -11.83 9.37
CA ASN A 614 -40.65 -11.30 10.74
C ASN A 614 -39.37 -11.70 11.50
N LEU A 615 -39.15 -11.10 12.67
CA LEU A 615 -37.98 -11.40 13.50
C LEU A 615 -37.98 -12.83 14.07
N GLN A 616 -39.12 -13.53 14.02
CA GLN A 616 -39.26 -14.93 14.43
C GLN A 616 -38.82 -15.91 13.32
N GLY A 617 -38.37 -15.43 12.16
CA GLY A 617 -37.88 -16.30 11.09
C GLY A 617 -38.94 -16.77 10.09
N GLN A 618 -40.18 -16.31 10.22
CA GLN A 618 -41.26 -16.70 9.33
C GLN A 618 -41.22 -15.84 8.07
N ASN A 619 -41.27 -16.49 6.90
CA ASN A 619 -41.50 -15.81 5.64
C ASN A 619 -42.96 -15.31 5.59
N LEU A 620 -43.13 -14.00 5.47
CA LEU A 620 -44.44 -13.37 5.36
C LEU A 620 -44.88 -13.25 3.89
N VAL A 621 -43.95 -12.89 3.00
CA VAL A 621 -44.22 -12.60 1.59
C VAL A 621 -42.99 -12.99 0.74
N THR A 622 -43.23 -13.48 -0.46
CA THR A 622 -42.21 -13.74 -1.49
C THR A 622 -42.59 -12.98 -2.77
N TYR A 623 -41.62 -12.30 -3.38
CA TYR A 623 -41.78 -11.53 -4.63
C TYR A 623 -41.03 -12.24 -5.77
N PRO A 624 -41.72 -12.97 -6.66
CA PRO A 624 -41.09 -13.89 -7.63
C PRO A 624 -40.92 -13.32 -9.04
N ASP A 625 -41.32 -12.07 -9.32
CA ASP A 625 -41.46 -11.63 -10.72
C ASP A 625 -40.13 -11.27 -11.42
N HIS A 626 -39.02 -11.15 -10.70
CA HIS A 626 -37.71 -10.93 -11.32
C HIS A 626 -37.25 -12.15 -12.12
N GLN A 627 -36.62 -11.91 -13.27
CA GLN A 627 -36.24 -13.00 -14.19
C GLN A 627 -34.83 -13.54 -13.95
N GLU A 628 -34.04 -12.80 -13.19
CA GLU A 628 -32.68 -13.15 -12.78
C GLU A 628 -32.41 -12.70 -11.34
N SER A 629 -31.24 -13.04 -10.81
CA SER A 629 -30.78 -12.74 -9.46
C SER A 629 -31.12 -11.32 -9.00
N VAL A 630 -31.67 -11.19 -7.80
CA VAL A 630 -32.03 -9.91 -7.17
C VAL A 630 -30.87 -9.47 -6.28
N TYR A 631 -30.22 -8.37 -6.62
CA TYR A 631 -29.00 -7.91 -5.94
C TYR A 631 -29.27 -7.01 -4.75
N SER A 632 -30.35 -6.21 -4.78
CA SER A 632 -30.66 -5.25 -3.73
C SER A 632 -32.13 -5.25 -3.36
N VAL A 633 -32.40 -4.98 -2.09
CA VAL A 633 -33.72 -4.63 -1.58
C VAL A 633 -33.61 -3.48 -0.57
N SER A 634 -34.56 -2.55 -0.63
CA SER A 634 -34.64 -1.44 0.32
C SER A 634 -36.09 -1.10 0.64
N PHE A 635 -36.38 -0.84 1.91
CA PHE A 635 -37.68 -0.33 2.35
C PHE A 635 -37.82 1.16 2.04
N SER A 636 -39.05 1.59 1.73
CA SER A 636 -39.38 3.01 1.75
C SER A 636 -39.30 3.57 3.18
N PRO A 637 -39.05 4.88 3.36
CA PRO A 637 -38.96 5.49 4.69
C PRO A 637 -40.24 5.34 5.55
N ASP A 638 -41.40 5.21 4.92
CA ASP A 638 -42.68 4.94 5.59
C ASP A 638 -42.92 3.44 5.92
N GLY A 639 -42.03 2.56 5.46
CA GLY A 639 -42.10 1.11 5.65
C GLY A 639 -43.21 0.40 4.86
N GLN A 640 -43.92 1.06 3.95
CA GLN A 640 -45.08 0.49 3.25
C GLN A 640 -44.74 -0.15 1.90
N LYS A 641 -43.56 0.15 1.35
CA LYS A 641 -43.10 -0.31 0.04
C LYS A 641 -41.69 -0.85 0.14
N ILE A 642 -41.31 -1.65 -0.86
CA ILE A 642 -39.92 -2.00 -1.10
C ILE A 642 -39.54 -1.74 -2.55
N VAL A 643 -38.28 -1.42 -2.78
CA VAL A 643 -37.67 -1.45 -4.11
C VAL A 643 -36.69 -2.61 -4.19
N THR A 644 -36.73 -3.35 -5.29
CA THR A 644 -35.78 -4.42 -5.59
C THR A 644 -35.04 -4.13 -6.89
N THR A 645 -33.79 -4.57 -7.02
CA THR A 645 -33.01 -4.46 -8.26
C THR A 645 -32.44 -5.80 -8.67
N SER A 646 -32.30 -6.04 -9.97
CA SER A 646 -31.92 -7.35 -10.48
C SER A 646 -30.92 -7.28 -11.64
N ARG A 647 -30.24 -8.42 -11.84
CA ARG A 647 -29.47 -8.73 -13.05
C ARG A 647 -30.30 -8.64 -14.33
N ASP A 648 -31.63 -8.75 -14.22
CA ASP A 648 -32.58 -8.57 -15.33
C ASP A 648 -32.68 -7.13 -15.87
N LYS A 649 -31.88 -6.21 -15.31
CA LYS A 649 -31.75 -4.79 -15.71
C LYS A 649 -32.94 -3.93 -15.31
N THR A 650 -33.82 -4.45 -14.45
CA THR A 650 -34.98 -3.71 -13.94
C THR A 650 -34.86 -3.49 -12.44
N ALA A 651 -35.41 -2.36 -12.01
CA ALA A 651 -35.80 -2.18 -10.62
C ALA A 651 -37.32 -2.32 -10.54
N ARG A 652 -37.85 -2.82 -9.43
CA ARG A 652 -39.29 -2.97 -9.22
C ARG A 652 -39.69 -2.38 -7.88
N LEU A 653 -40.78 -1.63 -7.88
CA LEU A 653 -41.44 -1.11 -6.68
C LEU A 653 -42.60 -2.02 -6.32
N TRP A 654 -42.71 -2.38 -5.05
CA TRP A 654 -43.72 -3.30 -4.54
C TRP A 654 -44.41 -2.70 -3.32
N ASN A 655 -45.66 -3.12 -3.09
CA ASN A 655 -46.25 -3.01 -1.76
C ASN A 655 -45.93 -4.26 -0.92
N LEU A 656 -46.20 -4.20 0.38
CA LEU A 656 -45.95 -5.33 1.28
C LEU A 656 -46.91 -6.52 1.12
N SER A 657 -47.91 -6.47 0.23
CA SER A 657 -48.78 -7.61 -0.07
C SER A 657 -48.29 -8.46 -1.24
N GLY A 658 -47.19 -8.07 -1.90
CA GLY A 658 -46.65 -8.82 -3.04
C GLY A 658 -46.94 -8.21 -4.41
N GLU A 659 -47.69 -7.10 -4.48
CA GLU A 659 -48.09 -6.53 -5.76
C GLU A 659 -47.01 -5.61 -6.32
N THR A 660 -46.65 -5.81 -7.59
CA THR A 660 -45.78 -4.88 -8.33
C THR A 660 -46.54 -3.57 -8.57
N LEU A 661 -46.08 -2.48 -7.96
CA LEU A 661 -46.60 -1.13 -8.17
C LEU A 661 -46.00 -0.46 -9.40
N GLN A 662 -44.70 -0.68 -9.65
CA GLN A 662 -44.02 -0.13 -10.83
C GLN A 662 -42.78 -0.94 -11.23
N VAL A 663 -42.46 -0.95 -12.53
CA VAL A 663 -41.22 -1.52 -13.10
C VAL A 663 -40.40 -0.43 -13.78
N PHE A 664 -39.21 -0.14 -13.26
CA PHE A 664 -38.27 0.84 -13.80
C PHE A 664 -37.40 0.18 -14.87
N LYS A 665 -37.60 0.59 -16.13
CA LYS A 665 -36.84 0.12 -17.29
C LYS A 665 -36.03 1.27 -17.89
N GLY A 666 -34.73 1.05 -18.12
CA GLY A 666 -33.88 2.05 -18.78
C GLY A 666 -32.38 1.85 -18.60
N HIS A 667 -31.95 1.00 -17.66
CA HIS A 667 -30.56 0.57 -17.57
C HIS A 667 -30.22 -0.46 -18.66
N LYS A 668 -28.96 -0.47 -19.10
CA LYS A 668 -28.46 -1.34 -20.18
C LYS A 668 -27.84 -2.64 -19.66
N ARG A 669 -27.47 -2.67 -18.38
CA ARG A 669 -26.86 -3.80 -17.66
C ARG A 669 -27.53 -3.97 -16.28
N SER A 670 -27.03 -4.94 -15.51
CA SER A 670 -27.55 -5.27 -14.18
C SER A 670 -27.53 -4.07 -13.25
N ILE A 671 -28.56 -3.99 -12.41
CA ILE A 671 -28.69 -2.96 -11.38
C ILE A 671 -28.32 -3.58 -10.04
N ASP A 672 -27.19 -3.17 -9.47
CA ASP A 672 -26.64 -3.78 -8.26
C ASP A 672 -27.22 -3.18 -6.97
N ALA A 673 -27.69 -1.93 -6.99
CA ALA A 673 -28.26 -1.28 -5.81
C ALA A 673 -29.40 -0.31 -6.13
N ALA A 674 -30.33 -0.17 -5.18
CA ALA A 674 -31.28 0.93 -5.13
C ALA A 674 -31.44 1.53 -3.74
N SER A 675 -31.80 2.82 -3.71
CA SER A 675 -32.06 3.55 -2.47
C SER A 675 -33.22 4.52 -2.67
N PHE A 676 -34.12 4.61 -1.69
CA PHE A 676 -35.17 5.62 -1.65
C PHE A 676 -34.59 6.98 -1.23
N SER A 677 -35.14 8.06 -1.75
CA SER A 677 -34.93 9.37 -1.14
C SER A 677 -35.56 9.42 0.26
N PRO A 678 -35.06 10.25 1.19
CA PRO A 678 -35.60 10.35 2.55
C PRO A 678 -37.09 10.73 2.61
N ASP A 679 -37.60 11.44 1.61
CA ASP A 679 -39.03 11.79 1.45
C ASP A 679 -39.88 10.65 0.85
N GLY A 680 -39.25 9.55 0.43
CA GLY A 680 -39.88 8.40 -0.21
C GLY A 680 -40.42 8.64 -1.63
N GLN A 681 -40.16 9.81 -2.24
CA GLN A 681 -40.75 10.19 -3.54
C GLN A 681 -39.88 9.85 -4.75
N LYS A 682 -38.61 9.53 -4.53
CA LYS A 682 -37.64 9.19 -5.59
C LYS A 682 -36.90 7.91 -5.24
N ILE A 683 -36.39 7.27 -6.29
CA ILE A 683 -35.53 6.08 -6.19
C ILE A 683 -34.26 6.37 -6.97
N ALA A 684 -33.11 6.08 -6.40
CA ALA A 684 -31.83 6.08 -7.10
C ALA A 684 -31.42 4.62 -7.37
N THR A 685 -30.89 4.34 -8.55
CA THR A 685 -30.42 3.00 -8.97
C THR A 685 -29.00 3.08 -9.50
N ALA A 686 -28.11 2.19 -9.05
CA ALA A 686 -26.73 2.04 -9.53
C ALA A 686 -26.60 0.80 -10.42
N SER A 687 -25.90 0.94 -11.55
CA SER A 687 -25.83 -0.09 -12.58
C SER A 687 -24.43 -0.32 -13.11
N ARG A 688 -24.19 -1.54 -13.58
CA ARG A 688 -22.96 -1.93 -14.30
C ARG A 688 -22.84 -1.34 -15.70
N ASP A 689 -23.81 -0.54 -16.14
CA ASP A 689 -23.72 0.26 -17.36
C ASP A 689 -22.93 1.57 -17.20
N GLY A 690 -22.43 1.83 -15.99
CA GLY A 690 -21.65 3.03 -15.67
C GLY A 690 -22.53 4.23 -15.31
N THR A 691 -23.82 4.02 -15.08
CA THR A 691 -24.75 5.08 -14.73
C THR A 691 -25.46 4.87 -13.40
N ILE A 692 -25.75 5.98 -12.73
CA ILE A 692 -26.73 6.07 -11.65
C ILE A 692 -27.94 6.82 -12.20
N LYS A 693 -29.15 6.27 -12.03
CA LYS A 693 -30.38 6.92 -12.48
C LYS A 693 -31.28 7.24 -11.29
N ILE A 694 -31.85 8.45 -11.29
CA ILE A 694 -32.87 8.86 -10.33
C ILE A 694 -34.22 8.84 -11.01
N TRP A 695 -35.20 8.22 -10.37
CA TRP A 695 -36.55 8.00 -10.86
C TRP A 695 -37.55 8.67 -9.95
N ASP A 696 -38.65 9.18 -10.50
CA ASP A 696 -39.88 9.34 -9.71
C ASP A 696 -40.59 7.99 -9.57
N LEU A 697 -41.55 7.89 -8.64
CA LEU A 697 -42.31 6.66 -8.44
C LEU A 697 -43.20 6.27 -9.64
N SER A 698 -43.40 7.17 -10.61
CA SER A 698 -44.14 6.89 -11.84
C SER A 698 -43.28 6.17 -12.90
N GLY A 699 -41.99 5.96 -12.64
CA GLY A 699 -41.09 5.28 -13.57
C GLY A 699 -40.32 6.19 -14.51
N LYS A 700 -40.45 7.51 -14.37
CA LYS A 700 -39.75 8.48 -15.21
C LYS A 700 -38.36 8.76 -14.65
N ILE A 701 -37.35 8.74 -15.52
CA ILE A 701 -35.98 9.17 -15.18
C ILE A 701 -35.98 10.70 -15.01
N ILE A 702 -35.65 11.16 -13.81
CA ILE A 702 -35.46 12.57 -13.47
C ILE A 702 -34.04 13.00 -13.81
N LEU A 703 -33.05 12.16 -13.47
CA LEU A 703 -31.62 12.47 -13.60
C LEU A 703 -30.84 11.20 -13.96
N SER A 704 -29.81 11.34 -14.77
CA SER A 704 -28.84 10.28 -15.05
C SER A 704 -27.44 10.84 -14.80
N LEU A 705 -26.69 10.17 -13.94
CA LEU A 705 -25.34 10.50 -13.52
C LEU A 705 -24.37 9.44 -14.06
N GLY A 706 -23.13 9.82 -14.33
CA GLY A 706 -22.14 8.93 -14.97
C GLY A 706 -22.22 8.95 -16.50
N GLN A 707 -21.33 8.22 -17.16
CA GLN A 707 -21.26 8.14 -18.62
C GLN A 707 -21.45 6.69 -19.08
N ASP A 708 -22.25 6.53 -20.13
CA ASP A 708 -22.45 5.24 -20.78
C ASP A 708 -21.09 4.69 -21.28
N ASN A 709 -20.78 3.43 -20.96
CA ASN A 709 -19.53 2.71 -21.26
C ASN A 709 -18.32 3.00 -20.35
N ILE A 710 -18.50 3.66 -19.21
CA ILE A 710 -17.48 3.77 -18.15
C ILE A 710 -17.78 2.76 -17.02
N GLU A 711 -16.79 2.55 -16.17
CA GLU A 711 -16.71 1.61 -15.04
C GLU A 711 -17.98 1.54 -14.16
N ALA A 712 -18.33 0.33 -13.72
CA ALA A 712 -19.60 0.00 -13.07
C ALA A 712 -19.83 0.74 -11.73
N PHE A 713 -21.09 1.03 -11.41
CA PHE A 713 -21.50 1.45 -10.06
C PHE A 713 -22.16 0.28 -9.31
N TYR A 714 -21.64 -0.04 -8.12
CA TYR A 714 -22.10 -1.16 -7.30
C TYR A 714 -23.06 -0.74 -6.18
N SER A 715 -23.00 0.52 -5.75
CA SER A 715 -23.82 1.04 -4.66
C SER A 715 -24.23 2.49 -4.90
N VAL A 716 -25.40 2.85 -4.41
CA VAL A 716 -25.93 4.21 -4.45
C VAL A 716 -26.74 4.52 -3.19
N ASN A 717 -26.58 5.73 -2.65
CA ASN A 717 -27.37 6.21 -1.52
C ASN A 717 -27.65 7.71 -1.61
N PHE A 718 -28.84 8.12 -1.15
CA PHE A 718 -29.14 9.52 -0.88
C PHE A 718 -28.49 9.98 0.42
N SER A 719 -28.12 11.26 0.49
CA SER A 719 -27.81 11.90 1.76
C SER A 719 -29.06 12.00 2.65
N PRO A 720 -28.89 12.10 3.99
CA PRO A 720 -30.04 12.20 4.91
C PRO A 720 -30.95 13.41 4.65
N ASP A 721 -30.41 14.51 4.11
CA ASP A 721 -31.16 15.71 3.69
C ASP A 721 -31.83 15.55 2.30
N GLY A 722 -31.56 14.45 1.60
CA GLY A 722 -32.06 14.16 0.27
C GLY A 722 -31.47 15.00 -0.85
N GLN A 723 -30.47 15.85 -0.59
CA GLN A 723 -29.92 16.82 -1.55
C GLN A 723 -28.73 16.30 -2.37
N LYS A 724 -28.14 15.17 -1.97
CA LYS A 724 -26.95 14.60 -2.60
C LYS A 724 -27.12 13.11 -2.86
N ILE A 725 -26.36 12.60 -3.81
CA ILE A 725 -26.24 11.18 -4.14
C ILE A 725 -24.78 10.78 -3.99
N ALA A 726 -24.52 9.67 -3.30
CA ALA A 726 -23.23 9.01 -3.32
C ALA A 726 -23.30 7.74 -4.18
N GLY A 727 -22.25 7.47 -4.94
CA GLY A 727 -22.10 6.28 -5.77
C GLY A 727 -20.74 5.63 -5.57
N ALA A 728 -20.70 4.31 -5.40
CA ALA A 728 -19.48 3.52 -5.27
C ALA A 728 -19.16 2.81 -6.59
N ALA A 729 -17.94 2.95 -7.10
CA ALA A 729 -17.58 2.58 -8.45
C ALA A 729 -16.43 1.55 -8.52
N ALA A 730 -16.37 0.86 -9.66
CA ALA A 730 -15.27 -0.05 -10.00
C ALA A 730 -13.95 0.68 -10.27
N ASP A 731 -13.96 2.00 -10.46
CA ASP A 731 -12.75 2.81 -10.68
C ASP A 731 -11.96 3.10 -9.40
N LYS A 732 -12.21 2.30 -8.35
CA LYS A 732 -11.59 2.41 -7.02
C LYS A 732 -11.96 3.70 -6.30
N THR A 733 -12.98 4.40 -6.76
CA THR A 733 -13.47 5.63 -6.13
C THR A 733 -14.92 5.53 -5.68
N ALA A 734 -15.28 6.38 -4.75
CA ALA A 734 -16.66 6.81 -4.57
C ALA A 734 -16.81 8.25 -5.05
N LYS A 735 -18.01 8.64 -5.44
CA LYS A 735 -18.31 9.97 -5.97
C LYS A 735 -19.60 10.49 -5.36
N ILE A 736 -19.68 11.80 -5.18
CA ILE A 736 -20.91 12.48 -4.73
C ILE A 736 -21.34 13.54 -5.73
N TRP A 737 -22.64 13.59 -6.00
CA TRP A 737 -23.27 14.61 -6.83
C TRP A 737 -24.36 15.35 -6.08
N ASP A 738 -24.64 16.57 -6.51
CA ASP A 738 -25.91 17.23 -6.21
C ASP A 738 -27.04 16.70 -7.11
N LEU A 739 -28.28 17.10 -6.81
CA LEU A 739 -29.45 16.74 -7.64
C LEU A 739 -29.54 17.51 -8.97
N GLN A 740 -28.62 18.43 -9.25
CA GLN A 740 -28.47 19.08 -10.55
C GLN A 740 -27.52 18.29 -11.46
N GLY A 741 -26.81 17.31 -10.91
CA GLY A 741 -25.87 16.44 -11.61
C GLY A 741 -24.42 16.92 -11.60
N ASN A 742 -24.11 17.95 -10.81
CA ASN A 742 -22.73 18.40 -10.62
C ASN A 742 -22.02 17.46 -9.65
N LEU A 743 -20.80 17.05 -10.02
CA LEU A 743 -19.92 16.28 -9.15
C LEU A 743 -19.35 17.19 -8.06
N ILE A 744 -19.64 16.88 -6.79
CA ILE A 744 -19.19 17.64 -5.62
C ILE A 744 -17.80 17.18 -5.18
N ALA A 745 -17.60 15.86 -5.06
CA ALA A 745 -16.36 15.27 -4.55
C ALA A 745 -16.12 13.88 -5.14
N THR A 746 -14.84 13.48 -5.21
CA THR A 746 -14.40 12.13 -5.55
C THR A 746 -13.47 11.64 -4.44
N PHE A 747 -13.77 10.48 -3.87
CA PHE A 747 -13.04 9.84 -2.78
C PHE A 747 -12.03 8.88 -3.37
N GLN A 748 -10.75 9.26 -3.36
CA GLN A 748 -9.65 8.49 -3.94
C GLN A 748 -8.73 7.99 -2.82
N GLY A 749 -8.36 6.70 -2.85
CA GLY A 749 -7.43 6.11 -1.88
C GLY A 749 -7.54 4.59 -1.71
N HIS A 750 -8.66 4.00 -2.14
CA HIS A 750 -8.80 2.54 -2.24
C HIS A 750 -7.91 1.96 -3.33
N GLN A 751 -7.43 0.72 -3.13
CA GLN A 751 -6.54 0.03 -4.06
C GLN A 751 -7.28 -0.93 -5.01
N ASP A 752 -8.58 -1.11 -4.78
CA ASP A 752 -9.48 -1.97 -5.55
C ASP A 752 -10.92 -1.39 -5.57
N PHE A 753 -11.86 -2.11 -6.17
CA PHE A 753 -13.25 -1.71 -6.36
C PHE A 753 -13.93 -1.25 -5.07
N VAL A 754 -14.68 -0.15 -5.15
CA VAL A 754 -15.51 0.29 -4.02
C VAL A 754 -16.89 -0.36 -4.14
N ASN A 755 -17.15 -1.34 -3.27
CA ASN A 755 -18.36 -2.15 -3.29
C ASN A 755 -19.57 -1.43 -2.67
N SER A 756 -19.36 -0.61 -1.64
CA SER A 756 -20.44 0.16 -1.02
C SER A 756 -20.05 1.57 -0.63
N VAL A 757 -21.05 2.46 -0.59
CA VAL A 757 -20.93 3.82 -0.07
C VAL A 757 -22.16 4.18 0.75
N ASN A 758 -21.98 4.74 1.94
CA ASN A 758 -23.07 5.16 2.82
C ASN A 758 -22.75 6.50 3.49
N PHE A 759 -23.78 7.33 3.70
CA PHE A 759 -23.67 8.54 4.49
C PHE A 759 -23.77 8.23 5.98
N SER A 760 -23.10 9.03 6.83
CA SER A 760 -23.43 9.08 8.25
C SER A 760 -24.84 9.65 8.45
N PRO A 761 -25.54 9.28 9.55
CA PRO A 761 -26.89 9.79 9.82
C PRO A 761 -26.98 11.31 9.91
N ASP A 762 -25.91 11.98 10.33
CA ASP A 762 -25.81 13.44 10.40
C ASP A 762 -25.37 14.10 9.07
N GLY A 763 -25.08 13.30 8.04
CA GLY A 763 -24.70 13.76 6.70
C GLY A 763 -23.33 14.41 6.59
N LYS A 764 -22.47 14.29 7.61
CA LYS A 764 -21.13 14.91 7.64
C LYS A 764 -20.01 14.01 7.14
N PHE A 765 -20.24 12.70 7.12
CA PHE A 765 -19.24 11.72 6.74
C PHE A 765 -19.79 10.74 5.71
N ILE A 766 -18.86 10.11 5.00
CA ILE A 766 -19.10 9.00 4.10
C ILE A 766 -18.30 7.82 4.61
N ILE A 767 -18.87 6.63 4.51
CA ILE A 767 -18.12 5.39 4.63
C ILE A 767 -18.15 4.63 3.32
N THR A 768 -16.99 4.13 2.91
CA THR A 768 -16.82 3.24 1.76
C THR A 768 -16.30 1.89 2.20
N ALA A 769 -16.73 0.83 1.53
CA ALA A 769 -16.16 -0.52 1.67
C ALA A 769 -15.57 -0.97 0.34
N SER A 770 -14.41 -1.62 0.37
CA SER A 770 -13.65 -1.95 -0.84
C SER A 770 -13.20 -3.40 -0.88
N SER A 771 -12.99 -3.89 -2.10
CA SER A 771 -12.39 -5.19 -2.37
C SER A 771 -10.94 -5.31 -1.89
N ASP A 772 -10.29 -4.18 -1.56
CA ASP A 772 -8.94 -4.14 -0.98
C ASP A 772 -8.85 -4.57 0.51
N GLY A 773 -9.95 -5.06 1.08
CA GLY A 773 -10.02 -5.53 2.45
C GLY A 773 -10.21 -4.44 3.50
N SER A 774 -10.43 -3.19 3.09
CA SER A 774 -10.63 -2.06 4.00
C SER A 774 -11.99 -1.36 3.84
N ALA A 775 -12.42 -0.72 4.92
CA ALA A 775 -13.44 0.32 4.86
C ALA A 775 -12.81 1.68 5.25
N LYS A 776 -13.21 2.76 4.59
CA LYS A 776 -12.66 4.10 4.83
C LYS A 776 -13.77 5.08 5.17
N ILE A 777 -13.51 5.95 6.13
CA ILE A 777 -14.40 7.07 6.48
C ILE A 777 -13.79 8.35 5.95
N TRP A 778 -14.61 9.14 5.29
CA TRP A 778 -14.25 10.37 4.61
C TRP A 778 -15.07 11.53 5.13
N GLY A 779 -14.49 12.72 5.15
CA GLY A 779 -15.27 13.95 5.24
C GLY A 779 -15.83 14.34 3.88
N MET A 780 -16.77 15.27 3.83
CA MET A 780 -17.53 15.56 2.62
C MET A 780 -16.72 16.18 1.47
N GLN A 781 -15.48 16.61 1.72
CA GLN A 781 -14.60 17.23 0.72
C GLN A 781 -13.62 16.23 0.08
N GLY A 782 -13.66 14.96 0.46
CA GLY A 782 -12.79 13.91 -0.11
C GLY A 782 -11.59 13.57 0.76
N GLU A 783 -11.45 14.20 1.92
CA GLU A 783 -10.40 13.91 2.89
C GLU A 783 -10.66 12.60 3.62
N GLU A 784 -9.65 11.73 3.69
CA GLU A 784 -9.71 10.50 4.48
C GLU A 784 -9.57 10.84 5.98
N ILE A 785 -10.59 10.49 6.78
CA ILE A 785 -10.60 10.70 8.23
C ILE A 785 -9.96 9.50 8.95
N THR A 786 -10.34 8.29 8.56
CA THR A 786 -9.79 7.06 9.12
C THR A 786 -10.00 5.86 8.19
N THR A 787 -9.14 4.85 8.30
CA THR A 787 -9.29 3.55 7.63
C THR A 787 -9.53 2.47 8.68
N LEU A 788 -10.61 1.72 8.52
CA LEU A 788 -10.92 0.51 9.27
C LEU A 788 -10.24 -0.68 8.58
N ARG A 789 -9.15 -1.18 9.17
CA ARG A 789 -8.39 -2.36 8.72
C ARG A 789 -8.59 -3.49 9.72
N GLY A 790 -8.84 -4.70 9.21
CA GLY A 790 -8.99 -5.90 10.03
C GLY A 790 -9.74 -7.05 9.37
N HIS A 791 -10.28 -6.86 8.16
CA HIS A 791 -10.73 -7.96 7.31
C HIS A 791 -9.56 -8.50 6.49
N GLN A 792 -9.53 -9.80 6.25
CA GLN A 792 -8.46 -10.47 5.48
C GLN A 792 -8.77 -10.55 3.97
N GLU A 793 -10.04 -10.32 3.62
CA GLU A 793 -10.57 -10.41 2.26
C GLU A 793 -11.51 -9.22 1.97
N SER A 794 -11.97 -9.12 0.72
CA SER A 794 -12.84 -8.04 0.23
C SER A 794 -13.99 -7.67 1.17
N VAL A 795 -14.17 -6.37 1.43
CA VAL A 795 -15.29 -5.85 2.23
C VAL A 795 -16.38 -5.38 1.27
N PHE A 796 -17.56 -6.01 1.34
CA PHE A 796 -18.66 -5.69 0.44
C PHE A 796 -19.52 -4.53 0.94
N THR A 797 -19.61 -4.38 2.26
CA THR A 797 -20.55 -3.45 2.87
C THR A 797 -19.97 -2.82 4.13
N ALA A 798 -20.27 -1.54 4.34
CA ALA A 798 -19.98 -0.82 5.57
C ALA A 798 -21.12 0.18 5.84
N VAL A 799 -21.74 0.10 7.01
CA VAL A 799 -22.89 0.95 7.37
C VAL A 799 -22.69 1.58 8.74
N PHE A 800 -23.14 2.84 8.90
CA PHE A 800 -23.18 3.49 10.19
C PHE A 800 -24.40 3.01 11.00
N SER A 801 -24.21 2.91 12.31
CA SER A 801 -25.30 2.94 13.30
C SER A 801 -26.02 4.29 13.27
N GLN A 802 -27.27 4.31 13.72
CA GLN A 802 -28.12 5.51 13.69
C GLN A 802 -27.61 6.67 14.55
N ASP A 803 -26.83 6.38 15.60
CA ASP A 803 -26.19 7.41 16.42
C ASP A 803 -24.83 7.89 15.86
N GLY A 804 -24.37 7.29 14.75
CA GLY A 804 -23.11 7.59 14.10
C GLY A 804 -21.86 7.16 14.88
N LYS A 805 -22.00 6.44 15.99
CA LYS A 805 -20.87 6.07 16.87
C LYS A 805 -20.26 4.73 16.54
N GLN A 806 -20.97 3.90 15.78
CA GLN A 806 -20.50 2.59 15.35
C GLN A 806 -20.65 2.41 13.85
N VAL A 807 -19.83 1.52 13.32
CA VAL A 807 -19.91 1.00 11.96
C VAL A 807 -19.99 -0.52 12.01
N VAL A 808 -20.74 -1.11 11.09
CA VAL A 808 -20.72 -2.56 10.86
C VAL A 808 -20.26 -2.83 9.44
N THR A 809 -19.29 -3.73 9.28
CA THR A 809 -18.79 -4.19 7.97
C THR A 809 -19.10 -5.67 7.75
N GLY A 810 -19.22 -6.08 6.48
CA GLY A 810 -19.34 -7.48 6.08
C GLY A 810 -18.38 -7.82 4.95
N SER A 811 -17.73 -8.97 5.02
CA SER A 811 -16.60 -9.35 4.15
C SER A 811 -16.72 -10.77 3.58
N SER A 812 -15.90 -11.04 2.56
CA SER A 812 -15.58 -12.38 2.05
C SER A 812 -14.90 -13.29 3.06
N ASP A 813 -14.30 -12.76 4.13
CA ASP A 813 -13.70 -13.57 5.19
C ASP A 813 -14.72 -14.27 6.12
N GLU A 814 -15.99 -14.32 5.70
CA GLU A 814 -17.12 -14.93 6.39
C GLU A 814 -17.49 -14.24 7.72
N THR A 815 -16.87 -13.09 8.02
CA THR A 815 -17.13 -12.33 9.24
C THR A 815 -17.81 -10.99 8.95
N ALA A 816 -18.62 -10.55 9.91
CA ALA A 816 -19.00 -9.15 10.02
C ALA A 816 -18.34 -8.55 11.26
N LYS A 817 -17.85 -7.31 11.19
CA LYS A 817 -17.14 -6.65 12.30
C LYS A 817 -17.90 -5.42 12.75
N ILE A 818 -17.95 -5.22 14.07
CA ILE A 818 -18.50 -4.02 14.70
C ILE A 818 -17.34 -3.12 15.10
N TRP A 819 -17.35 -1.89 14.62
CA TRP A 819 -16.32 -0.89 14.85
C TRP A 819 -16.90 0.25 15.69
N GLN A 820 -16.16 0.67 16.71
CA GLN A 820 -16.45 1.83 17.54
C GLN A 820 -15.68 3.05 17.00
N LEU A 821 -16.40 4.14 16.77
CA LEU A 821 -15.84 5.38 16.25
C LEU A 821 -15.62 6.36 17.40
N ASN A 822 -14.35 6.56 17.75
CA ASN A 822 -13.93 7.51 18.76
C ASN A 822 -13.40 8.78 18.07
N ASN A 823 -14.05 9.93 18.31
CA ASN A 823 -13.54 11.27 17.95
C ASN A 823 -13.24 11.54 16.46
N LEU A 824 -14.21 11.33 15.56
CA LEU A 824 -14.08 11.67 14.12
C LEU A 824 -13.85 13.17 13.79
N ASN A 825 -13.92 14.07 14.77
CA ASN A 825 -13.85 15.53 14.56
C ASN A 825 -12.45 16.16 14.70
N GLN A 826 -11.37 15.39 14.85
CA GLN A 826 -10.02 15.96 14.97
C GLN A 826 -9.40 16.21 13.60
N ALA A 827 -9.56 17.43 13.08
CA ALA A 827 -8.81 17.91 11.93
C ALA A 827 -7.31 17.96 12.26
N ARG A 828 -6.46 17.35 11.42
CA ARG A 828 -5.00 17.53 11.44
C ARG A 828 -4.66 18.98 11.05
N ALA A 829 -4.50 19.84 12.04
CA ALA A 829 -3.92 21.17 11.87
C ALA A 829 -2.41 21.12 12.17
N ASP A 830 -1.58 21.79 11.37
CA ASP A 830 -0.12 21.97 11.57
C ASP A 830 0.16 22.88 12.78
N ASN A 831 -0.26 22.42 13.96
CA ASN A 831 -0.12 23.11 15.23
C ASN A 831 1.34 23.14 15.65
N THR A 832 1.83 24.30 16.08
CA THR A 832 3.23 24.53 16.45
C THR A 832 3.44 24.68 17.95
N SER A 833 2.42 25.09 18.71
CA SER A 833 2.52 25.23 20.15
C SER A 833 1.15 25.18 20.82
N VAL A 834 1.11 24.76 22.07
CA VAL A 834 -0.10 24.66 22.89
C VAL A 834 0.18 25.17 24.31
N SER A 835 -0.80 25.87 24.88
CA SER A 835 -0.77 26.31 26.28
C SER A 835 -2.12 26.06 26.93
N ILE A 836 -2.12 25.87 28.25
CA ILE A 836 -3.33 25.70 29.06
C ILE A 836 -3.31 26.80 30.12
N ASN A 837 -4.45 27.42 30.39
CA ASN A 837 -4.53 28.45 31.41
C ASN A 837 -4.39 27.85 32.82
N SER A 838 -4.13 28.72 33.82
CA SER A 838 -3.94 28.33 35.23
C SER A 838 -5.12 27.56 35.84
N GLN A 839 -6.34 27.74 35.30
CA GLN A 839 -7.55 27.04 35.73
C GLN A 839 -7.76 25.67 35.05
N GLY A 840 -6.95 25.32 34.05
CA GLY A 840 -7.06 24.06 33.31
C GLY A 840 -8.29 23.95 32.40
N ASN A 841 -9.08 25.01 32.25
CA ASN A 841 -10.38 24.98 31.56
C ASN A 841 -10.34 25.52 30.12
N ILE A 842 -9.26 26.23 29.74
CA ILE A 842 -9.08 26.78 28.39
C ILE A 842 -7.71 26.37 27.86
N ILE A 843 -7.71 25.88 26.61
CA ILE A 843 -6.54 25.48 25.85
C ILE A 843 -6.36 26.48 24.70
N ALA A 844 -5.14 26.98 24.50
CA ALA A 844 -4.79 27.81 23.36
C ALA A 844 -3.82 27.05 22.47
N ILE A 845 -4.13 26.99 21.19
CA ILE A 845 -3.33 26.32 20.16
C ILE A 845 -2.90 27.37 19.15
N ALA A 846 -1.62 27.38 18.80
CA ALA A 846 -1.09 28.18 17.71
C ALA A 846 -0.65 27.25 16.56
N ASN A 847 -0.83 27.69 15.32
CA ASN A 847 -0.33 26.99 14.14
C ASN A 847 0.73 27.81 13.38
N LYS A 848 1.38 27.14 12.42
CA LYS A 848 2.47 27.75 11.63
C LYS A 848 2.02 28.95 10.78
N ASP A 849 0.76 29.00 10.40
CA ASP A 849 0.17 30.07 9.58
C ASP A 849 -0.24 31.32 10.39
N GLY A 850 -0.10 31.26 11.72
CA GLY A 850 -0.42 32.35 12.62
C GLY A 850 -1.85 32.32 13.15
N GLN A 851 -2.59 31.23 12.94
CA GLN A 851 -3.92 31.01 13.52
C GLN A 851 -3.78 30.62 14.99
N ILE A 852 -4.62 31.22 15.82
CA ILE A 852 -4.79 30.89 17.23
C ILE A 852 -6.21 30.36 17.44
N THR A 853 -6.29 29.18 18.03
CA THR A 853 -7.56 28.50 18.35
C THR A 853 -7.65 28.30 19.86
N LEU A 854 -8.73 28.80 20.45
CA LEU A 854 -9.05 28.61 21.86
C LEU A 854 -10.10 27.51 21.97
N LEU A 855 -9.82 26.48 22.77
CA LEU A 855 -10.70 25.36 23.06
C LEU A 855 -11.05 25.33 24.55
N ASP A 856 -12.19 24.75 24.90
CA ASP A 856 -12.46 24.38 26.28
C ASP A 856 -11.77 23.06 26.65
N SER A 857 -11.85 22.68 27.94
CA SER A 857 -11.31 21.41 28.45
C SER A 857 -11.84 20.14 27.76
N GLN A 858 -12.95 20.23 27.02
CA GLN A 858 -13.53 19.12 26.24
C GLN A 858 -13.13 19.16 24.77
N GLY A 859 -12.27 20.12 24.37
CA GLY A 859 -11.81 20.28 22.99
C GLY A 859 -12.79 21.03 22.10
N LYS A 860 -13.87 21.60 22.64
CA LYS A 860 -14.83 22.39 21.85
C LYS A 860 -14.24 23.77 21.58
N LYS A 861 -14.31 24.21 20.32
CA LYS A 861 -13.83 25.52 19.90
C LYS A 861 -14.62 26.65 20.56
N ILE A 862 -13.93 27.43 21.39
CA ILE A 862 -14.43 28.67 22.00
C ILE A 862 -14.28 29.81 21.00
N ARG A 863 -13.12 29.91 20.36
CA ARG A 863 -12.78 31.01 19.45
C ARG A 863 -11.62 30.65 18.54
N GLU A 864 -11.54 31.36 17.43
CA GLU A 864 -10.44 31.28 16.47
C GLU A 864 -10.17 32.68 15.92
N PHE A 865 -8.90 33.05 15.80
CA PHE A 865 -8.47 34.29 15.16
C PHE A 865 -7.08 34.14 14.56
N THR A 866 -6.76 34.95 13.55
CA THR A 866 -5.48 34.86 12.84
C THR A 866 -4.65 36.10 13.09
N THR A 867 -3.38 35.89 13.43
CA THR A 867 -2.39 36.94 13.68
C THR A 867 -1.62 37.25 12.40
N LYS A 868 -0.93 38.39 12.34
CA LYS A 868 0.00 38.68 11.23
C LYS A 868 1.34 37.95 11.37
N MET A 869 1.61 37.34 12.52
CA MET A 869 2.85 36.63 12.80
C MET A 869 2.76 35.20 12.24
N ARG A 870 3.56 34.91 11.20
CA ARG A 870 3.75 33.54 10.70
C ARG A 870 4.91 32.86 11.43
N SER A 871 4.91 31.52 11.46
CA SER A 871 5.92 30.72 12.17
C SER A 871 5.97 31.04 13.67
N ILE A 872 4.82 30.90 14.34
CA ILE A 872 4.72 30.94 15.80
C ILE A 872 5.40 29.68 16.35
N TYR A 873 6.32 29.83 17.30
CA TYR A 873 7.05 28.73 17.93
C TYR A 873 6.59 28.47 19.37
N SER A 874 6.12 29.49 20.08
CA SER A 874 5.64 29.34 21.45
C SER A 874 4.44 30.24 21.73
N ILE A 875 3.50 29.69 22.51
CA ILE A 875 2.35 30.38 23.08
C ILE A 875 2.33 30.12 24.60
N ALA A 876 2.05 31.14 25.40
CA ALA A 876 1.81 30.99 26.84
C ALA A 876 0.59 31.79 27.30
N PHE A 877 -0.21 31.19 28.18
CA PHE A 877 -1.23 31.93 28.90
C PHE A 877 -0.61 32.86 29.94
N HIS A 878 -1.14 34.07 30.00
CA HIS A 878 -0.94 34.94 31.14
C HIS A 878 -1.67 34.34 32.37
N PRO A 879 -1.14 34.48 33.60
CA PRO A 879 -1.72 33.89 34.81
C PRO A 879 -3.19 34.26 35.09
N ASP A 880 -3.62 35.44 34.64
CA ASP A 880 -5.01 35.91 34.69
C ASP A 880 -6.01 35.09 33.84
N GLY A 881 -5.51 34.21 32.96
CA GLY A 881 -6.30 33.38 32.04
C GLY A 881 -7.03 34.15 30.93
N ASN A 882 -6.82 35.47 30.81
CA ASN A 882 -7.52 36.33 29.86
C ASN A 882 -6.64 36.81 28.70
N GLN A 883 -5.33 36.62 28.81
CA GLN A 883 -4.35 37.03 27.80
C GLN A 883 -3.45 35.86 27.44
N ILE A 884 -2.88 35.94 26.24
CA ILE A 884 -1.87 35.00 25.74
C ILE A 884 -0.69 35.79 25.17
N ALA A 885 0.52 35.29 25.35
CA ALA A 885 1.70 35.77 24.64
C ALA A 885 2.08 34.77 23.56
N ILE A 886 2.51 35.29 22.41
CA ILE A 886 3.03 34.49 21.30
C ILE A 886 4.38 35.05 20.83
N THR A 887 5.22 34.15 20.33
CA THR A 887 6.52 34.49 19.74
C THR A 887 6.91 33.48 18.65
N GLY A 888 7.93 33.81 17.88
CA GLY A 888 8.43 32.91 16.85
C GLY A 888 9.61 33.46 16.06
N ARG A 889 9.62 33.18 14.76
CA ARG A 889 10.76 33.47 13.87
C ARG A 889 11.19 34.94 13.84
N SER A 890 10.26 35.88 14.05
CA SER A 890 10.53 37.32 13.98
C SER A 890 11.29 37.89 15.18
N GLY A 891 11.45 37.12 16.27
CA GLY A 891 12.05 37.61 17.52
C GLY A 891 11.18 38.62 18.28
N LYS A 892 9.93 38.83 17.83
CA LYS A 892 8.94 39.68 18.50
C LYS A 892 8.07 38.87 19.45
N VAL A 893 7.70 39.49 20.57
CA VAL A 893 6.68 39.00 21.49
C VAL A 893 5.42 39.82 21.28
N GLN A 894 4.29 39.16 21.06
CA GLN A 894 2.97 39.79 20.99
C GLN A 894 2.06 39.27 22.10
N ILE A 895 1.39 40.17 22.82
CA ILE A 895 0.39 39.84 23.82
C ILE A 895 -0.99 40.13 23.25
N TRP A 896 -1.88 39.14 23.32
CA TRP A 896 -3.24 39.19 22.80
C TRP A 896 -4.24 38.91 23.91
N SER A 897 -5.38 39.59 23.86
CA SER A 897 -6.54 39.21 24.66
C SER A 897 -7.19 37.95 24.09
N LYS A 898 -7.88 37.18 24.94
CA LYS A 898 -8.69 36.02 24.52
C LYS A 898 -9.78 36.36 23.50
N LYS A 899 -10.11 37.64 23.31
CA LYS A 899 -11.09 38.12 22.32
C LYS A 899 -10.48 38.24 20.91
N GLY A 900 -9.16 38.08 20.76
CA GLY A 900 -8.44 38.23 19.50
C GLY A 900 -7.95 39.65 19.22
N THR A 901 -7.86 40.51 20.24
CA THR A 901 -7.30 41.87 20.12
C THR A 901 -5.87 41.90 20.63
N MET A 902 -4.93 42.41 19.81
CA MET A 902 -3.53 42.60 20.21
C MET A 902 -3.43 43.74 21.22
N LEU A 903 -2.84 43.46 22.37
CA LEU A 903 -2.68 44.40 23.49
C LEU A 903 -1.30 45.05 23.47
N GLN A 904 -0.26 44.28 23.13
CA GLN A 904 1.13 44.74 23.17
C GLN A 904 1.98 44.00 22.13
N GLU A 905 2.96 44.68 21.53
CA GLU A 905 4.01 44.08 20.70
C GLU A 905 5.35 44.74 21.05
N PHE A 906 6.41 43.93 21.17
CA PHE A 906 7.78 44.44 21.27
C PHE A 906 8.80 43.46 20.69
N THR A 907 9.94 43.97 20.25
CA THR A 907 11.05 43.16 19.75
C THR A 907 11.96 42.78 20.92
N ALA A 908 11.90 41.52 21.36
CA ALA A 908 12.75 41.01 22.44
C ALA A 908 14.13 40.58 21.92
N SER A 909 14.21 40.09 20.68
CA SER A 909 15.45 39.65 20.06
C SER A 909 15.46 39.93 18.55
N GLN A 910 16.67 40.07 17.97
CA GLN A 910 16.85 40.15 16.51
C GLN A 910 16.93 38.75 15.86
N VAL A 911 17.03 37.71 16.68
CA VAL A 911 17.05 36.31 16.24
C VAL A 911 15.77 35.59 16.72
N PRO A 912 15.41 34.45 16.13
CA PRO A 912 14.22 33.70 16.52
C PRO A 912 14.18 33.38 18.02
N ILE A 913 12.97 33.45 18.59
CA ILE A 913 12.67 33.04 19.97
C ILE A 913 11.85 31.76 19.88
N TYR A 914 12.33 30.70 20.54
CA TYR A 914 11.75 29.36 20.47
C TYR A 914 10.80 29.07 21.63
N SER A 915 11.04 29.65 22.81
CA SER A 915 10.16 29.48 23.98
C SER A 915 10.01 30.78 24.76
N LEU A 916 8.86 30.94 25.39
CA LEU A 916 8.55 32.02 26.33
C LEU A 916 7.71 31.50 27.50
N ALA A 917 7.80 32.16 28.66
CA ALA A 917 6.97 31.85 29.82
C ALA A 917 6.73 33.09 30.69
N PHE A 918 5.55 33.21 31.28
CA PHE A 918 5.22 34.25 32.27
C PHE A 918 5.65 33.84 33.67
N ASN A 919 6.04 34.81 34.49
CA ASN A 919 6.11 34.61 35.94
C ASN A 919 4.70 34.49 36.54
N GLY A 920 4.58 34.02 37.79
CA GLY A 920 3.28 33.77 38.43
C GLY A 920 2.35 34.98 38.54
N GLU A 921 2.93 36.18 38.63
CA GLU A 921 2.17 37.44 38.70
C GLU A 921 1.77 37.98 37.31
N GLY A 922 2.37 37.46 36.24
CA GLY A 922 2.19 37.99 34.88
C GLY A 922 2.88 39.33 34.63
N THR A 923 3.65 39.82 35.60
CA THR A 923 4.40 41.08 35.56
C THR A 923 5.70 40.97 34.78
N ALA A 924 6.15 39.76 34.45
CA ALA A 924 7.38 39.53 33.70
C ALA A 924 7.28 38.31 32.78
N ILE A 925 8.12 38.31 31.74
CA ILE A 925 8.25 37.21 30.78
C ILE A 925 9.73 36.86 30.59
N ILE A 926 10.01 35.56 30.46
CA ILE A 926 11.31 35.05 30.04
C ILE A 926 11.24 34.56 28.60
N THR A 927 12.31 34.80 27.84
CA THR A 927 12.41 34.36 26.44
C THR A 927 13.73 33.66 26.18
N GLY A 928 13.70 32.60 25.36
CA GLY A 928 14.86 31.79 24.98
C GLY A 928 15.10 31.87 23.49
N THR A 929 16.33 32.23 23.12
CA THR A 929 16.67 32.53 21.72
C THR A 929 17.40 31.39 21.02
N SER A 930 17.49 31.49 19.69
CA SER A 930 18.29 30.58 18.86
C SER A 930 19.79 30.62 19.13
N GLU A 931 20.29 31.68 19.79
CA GLU A 931 21.70 31.84 20.20
C GLU A 931 21.94 31.37 21.64
N GLY A 932 20.96 30.74 22.28
CA GLY A 932 21.12 30.22 23.64
C GLY A 932 21.13 31.28 24.75
N LYS A 933 20.58 32.47 24.47
CA LYS A 933 20.41 33.53 25.48
C LYS A 933 19.04 33.44 26.14
N VAL A 934 19.03 33.56 27.46
CA VAL A 934 17.82 33.81 28.26
C VAL A 934 17.73 35.32 28.49
N GLN A 935 16.56 35.88 28.24
CA GLN A 935 16.26 37.28 28.53
C GLN A 935 15.06 37.35 29.46
N TYR A 936 15.19 38.12 30.55
CA TYR A 936 14.15 38.34 31.53
C TYR A 936 13.61 39.77 31.42
N TRP A 937 12.33 39.90 31.07
CA TRP A 937 11.67 41.17 30.76
C TRP A 937 10.58 41.49 31.77
N HIS A 938 10.61 42.68 32.35
CA HIS A 938 9.47 43.24 33.08
C HIS A 938 8.44 43.78 32.08
N LEU A 939 7.19 43.37 32.23
CA LEU A 939 6.07 43.89 31.47
C LEU A 939 5.51 45.12 32.19
N SER A 940 5.69 46.30 31.60
CA SER A 940 5.03 47.53 32.05
C SER A 940 3.97 47.96 31.03
N ASN A 941 2.96 48.70 31.50
CA ASN A 941 1.86 49.21 30.67
C ASN A 941 2.31 50.10 29.50
N TYR A 942 3.54 50.63 29.53
CA TYR A 942 4.05 51.56 28.51
C TYR A 942 5.15 50.94 27.65
N ARG A 943 6.19 50.35 28.26
CA ARG A 943 7.31 49.72 27.55
C ARG A 943 7.91 48.57 28.36
N PRO A 944 8.01 47.35 27.79
CA PRO A 944 8.73 46.26 28.42
C PRO A 944 10.20 46.65 28.65
N GLN A 945 10.73 46.29 29.82
CA GLN A 945 12.11 46.58 30.20
C GLN A 945 12.88 45.28 30.38
N LEU A 946 14.05 45.18 29.75
CA LEU A 946 14.96 44.05 29.97
C LEU A 946 15.58 44.20 31.36
N ILE A 947 15.24 43.28 32.27
CA ILE A 947 15.80 43.23 33.63
C ILE A 947 17.20 42.61 33.59
N ASN A 948 17.32 41.47 32.91
CA ASN A 948 18.55 40.69 32.88
C ASN A 948 18.65 39.89 31.58
N SER A 949 19.87 39.58 31.15
CA SER A 949 20.14 38.70 30.02
C SER A 949 21.46 37.97 30.26
N TRP A 950 21.45 36.65 30.06
CA TRP A 950 22.65 35.83 30.17
C TRP A 950 22.67 34.74 29.08
N THR A 951 23.87 34.25 28.77
CA THR A 951 24.05 33.12 27.85
C THR A 951 23.94 31.83 28.66
N ALA A 952 22.88 31.05 28.39
CA ALA A 952 22.65 29.79 29.07
C ALA A 952 23.44 28.64 28.43
N ASP A 953 23.61 28.66 27.11
CA ASP A 953 24.34 27.66 26.32
C ASP A 953 24.75 28.25 24.96
N ASP A 954 25.67 27.60 24.24
CA ASP A 954 26.02 27.97 22.85
C ASP A 954 25.02 27.39 21.82
N ASN A 955 24.02 26.65 22.29
CA ASN A 955 22.97 26.04 21.49
C ASN A 955 21.63 26.74 21.69
N ILE A 956 20.71 26.50 20.75
CA ILE A 956 19.30 26.92 20.83
C ILE A 956 18.69 26.51 22.19
N ILE A 957 18.01 27.44 22.85
CA ILE A 957 17.08 27.12 23.95
C ILE A 957 15.76 26.69 23.32
N TYR A 958 15.48 25.40 23.34
CA TYR A 958 14.27 24.85 22.73
C TYR A 958 13.05 25.04 23.63
N ASP A 959 13.25 24.95 24.95
CA ASP A 959 12.19 25.21 25.92
C ASP A 959 12.74 25.83 27.22
N LEU A 960 11.88 26.54 27.93
CA LEU A 960 12.20 27.15 29.22
C LEU A 960 10.94 27.38 30.05
N VAL A 961 11.05 27.16 31.35
CA VAL A 961 9.93 27.27 32.29
C VAL A 961 10.38 27.87 33.62
N PHE A 962 9.46 28.58 34.28
CA PHE A 962 9.64 28.94 35.68
C PHE A 962 9.41 27.74 36.59
N SER A 963 10.13 27.70 37.71
CA SER A 963 9.74 26.87 38.85
C SER A 963 8.39 27.35 39.43
N PRO A 964 7.65 26.50 40.17
CA PRO A 964 6.37 26.88 40.79
C PRO A 964 6.48 28.04 41.80
N ASP A 965 7.64 28.20 42.44
CA ASP A 965 7.94 29.34 43.32
C ASP A 965 8.36 30.61 42.55
N HIS A 966 8.48 30.52 41.22
CA HIS A 966 8.91 31.56 40.29
C HIS A 966 10.27 32.19 40.59
N GLN A 967 11.11 31.54 41.40
CA GLN A 967 12.46 32.01 41.74
C GLN A 967 13.55 31.41 40.85
N LYS A 968 13.23 30.36 40.09
CA LYS A 968 14.18 29.64 39.25
C LYS A 968 13.64 29.47 37.84
N ILE A 969 14.57 29.30 36.91
CA ILE A 969 14.28 29.05 35.51
C ILE A 969 14.97 27.75 35.11
N ALA A 970 14.23 26.80 34.54
CA ALA A 970 14.82 25.66 33.86
C ALA A 970 14.91 25.96 32.37
N THR A 971 16.07 25.73 31.76
CA THR A 971 16.29 25.85 30.31
C THR A 971 16.65 24.50 29.72
N ALA A 972 15.99 24.13 28.64
CA ALA A 972 16.25 22.93 27.85
C ALA A 972 17.04 23.27 26.59
N THR A 973 18.23 22.67 26.46
CA THR A 973 19.13 22.85 25.30
C THR A 973 19.55 21.49 24.74
N ARG A 974 20.57 21.45 23.89
CA ARG A 974 21.06 20.17 23.34
C ARG A 974 21.76 19.34 24.41
N GLY A 975 21.06 18.31 24.87
CA GLY A 975 21.56 17.32 25.82
C GLY A 975 21.71 17.78 27.26
N LYS A 976 21.12 18.93 27.62
CA LYS A 976 21.24 19.51 28.95
C LYS A 976 19.96 20.19 29.38
N ILE A 977 19.69 20.09 30.68
CA ILE A 977 18.75 20.95 31.39
C ILE A 977 19.58 21.73 32.41
N LYS A 978 19.46 23.05 32.40
CA LYS A 978 20.14 23.93 33.36
C LYS A 978 19.12 24.70 34.16
N ILE A 979 19.33 24.76 35.47
CA ILE A 979 18.49 25.51 36.41
C ILE A 979 19.25 26.75 36.86
N TRP A 980 18.61 27.91 36.72
CA TRP A 980 19.18 29.22 36.99
C TRP A 980 18.37 29.93 38.07
N ASP A 981 19.01 30.82 38.81
CA ASP A 981 18.29 31.89 39.50
C ASP A 981 17.95 33.05 38.54
N LEU A 982 17.18 34.03 39.00
CA LEU A 982 16.79 35.19 38.18
C LEU A 982 17.96 36.16 37.91
N GLN A 983 19.06 36.02 38.65
CA GLN A 983 20.29 36.79 38.45
C GLN A 983 21.18 36.18 37.34
N GLY A 984 20.86 34.98 36.86
CA GLY A 984 21.59 34.28 35.81
C GLY A 984 22.70 33.37 36.32
N ASN A 985 22.75 33.09 37.63
CA ASN A 985 23.69 32.12 38.20
C ASN A 985 23.18 30.69 37.97
N LEU A 986 24.07 29.80 37.55
CA LEU A 986 23.76 28.38 37.38
C LEU A 986 23.66 27.70 38.75
N LEU A 987 22.47 27.20 39.08
CA LEU A 987 22.22 26.44 40.31
C LEU A 987 22.49 24.95 40.13
N LYS A 988 22.13 24.39 38.96
CA LYS A 988 22.26 22.96 38.68
C LYS A 988 22.33 22.70 37.17
N GLU A 989 23.15 21.73 36.79
CA GLU A 989 23.15 21.14 35.44
C GLU A 989 22.74 19.66 35.55
N ILE A 990 21.73 19.27 34.79
CA ILE A 990 21.29 17.90 34.60
C ILE A 990 21.65 17.50 33.18
N LYS A 991 22.55 16.53 33.05
CA LYS A 991 22.94 15.97 31.75
C LYS A 991 21.88 14.98 31.30
N THR A 992 21.44 15.13 30.06
CA THR A 992 20.59 14.16 29.37
C THR A 992 21.44 13.48 28.28
N ASP A 993 20.79 12.79 27.32
CA ASP A 993 21.48 12.21 26.16
C ASP A 993 21.96 13.30 25.17
N SER A 994 22.65 12.90 24.11
CA SER A 994 23.14 13.81 23.05
C SER A 994 22.05 14.49 22.19
N PHE A 995 20.77 14.17 22.44
CA PHE A 995 19.63 14.70 21.71
C PHE A 995 19.15 16.07 22.25
N PRO A 996 18.64 16.97 21.37
CA PRO A 996 17.92 18.16 21.80
C PRO A 996 16.81 17.85 22.79
N VAL A 997 16.74 18.59 23.91
CA VAL A 997 15.61 18.53 24.83
C VAL A 997 14.56 19.54 24.37
N TYR A 998 13.39 19.08 23.94
CA TYR A 998 12.35 19.93 23.35
C TYR A 998 11.29 20.41 24.33
N GLY A 999 11.20 19.81 25.51
CA GLY A 999 10.27 20.27 26.54
C GLY A 999 10.82 20.00 27.94
N VAL A 1000 10.53 20.90 28.87
CA VAL A 1000 10.88 20.78 30.29
C VAL A 1000 9.72 21.25 31.17
N SER A 1001 9.47 20.57 32.28
CA SER A 1001 8.40 20.90 33.22
C SER A 1001 8.80 20.61 34.66
N PHE A 1002 8.43 21.49 35.57
CA PHE A 1002 8.51 21.23 37.01
C PHE A 1002 7.23 20.55 37.49
N SER A 1003 7.35 19.68 38.49
CA SER A 1003 6.18 19.25 39.25
C SER A 1003 5.58 20.44 40.02
N PRO A 1004 4.27 20.45 40.29
CA PRO A 1004 3.60 21.49 41.07
C PRO A 1004 4.26 21.80 42.44
N ASP A 1005 4.85 20.81 43.09
CA ASP A 1005 5.59 20.97 44.35
C ASP A 1005 7.03 21.51 44.17
N GLY A 1006 7.52 21.59 42.93
CA GLY A 1006 8.88 22.04 42.58
C GLY A 1006 9.99 21.03 42.89
N GLU A 1007 9.66 19.85 43.39
CA GLU A 1007 10.62 18.84 43.86
C GLU A 1007 11.08 17.88 42.75
N LYS A 1008 10.42 17.89 41.59
CA LYS A 1008 10.73 17.02 40.45
C LYS A 1008 10.79 17.83 39.17
N ILE A 1009 11.58 17.32 38.23
CA ILE A 1009 11.69 17.86 36.87
C ILE A 1009 11.40 16.73 35.91
N ALA A 1010 10.60 17.01 34.88
CA ALA A 1010 10.39 16.13 33.74
C ALA A 1010 10.88 16.82 32.48
N ALA A 1011 11.45 16.06 31.55
CA ALA A 1011 11.84 16.58 30.26
C ALA A 1011 11.68 15.52 29.16
N ILE A 1012 11.54 15.99 27.94
CA ILE A 1012 11.41 15.15 26.75
C ILE A 1012 12.48 15.51 25.72
N SER A 1013 13.23 14.50 25.31
CA SER A 1013 14.26 14.62 24.27
C SER A 1013 13.68 14.38 22.87
N ARG A 1014 14.35 14.89 21.83
CA ARG A 1014 13.96 14.78 20.42
C ARG A 1014 13.74 13.35 19.95
N ASP A 1015 14.44 12.41 20.56
CA ASP A 1015 14.33 10.99 20.29
C ASP A 1015 13.10 10.34 20.94
N GLY A 1016 12.21 11.12 21.59
CA GLY A 1016 11.01 10.62 22.26
C GLY A 1016 11.26 10.11 23.67
N THR A 1017 12.46 10.30 24.24
CA THR A 1017 12.75 9.84 25.61
C THR A 1017 12.31 10.85 26.66
N ALA A 1018 11.23 10.54 27.39
CA ALA A 1018 10.77 11.28 28.55
C ALA A 1018 11.51 10.82 29.81
N ARG A 1019 12.00 11.76 30.61
CA ARG A 1019 12.74 11.48 31.84
C ARG A 1019 12.22 12.30 32.98
N ARG A 1020 12.32 11.73 34.18
CA ARG A 1020 11.96 12.40 35.43
C ARG A 1020 13.09 12.30 36.44
N TRP A 1021 13.47 13.45 36.99
CA TRP A 1021 14.47 13.57 38.04
C TRP A 1021 13.84 14.08 39.34
N ASP A 1022 14.48 13.74 40.45
CA ASP A 1022 14.24 14.42 41.72
C ASP A 1022 15.04 15.74 41.84
N ARG A 1023 14.85 16.45 42.94
CA ARG A 1023 15.53 17.70 43.27
C ARG A 1023 17.05 17.61 43.31
N ASP A 1024 17.60 16.43 43.60
CA ASP A 1024 19.05 16.20 43.64
C ASP A 1024 19.64 15.95 42.24
N GLY A 1025 18.77 15.77 41.23
CA GLY A 1025 19.14 15.45 39.86
C GLY A 1025 19.33 13.95 39.61
N ASN A 1026 18.84 13.08 40.51
CA ASN A 1026 18.86 11.64 40.30
C ASN A 1026 17.69 11.22 39.41
N LEU A 1027 17.98 10.43 38.38
CA LEU A 1027 16.96 9.88 37.50
C LEU A 1027 16.06 8.92 38.29
N ARG A 1028 14.76 9.20 38.33
CA ARG A 1028 13.75 8.38 39.03
C ARG A 1028 13.02 7.45 38.09
N SER A 1029 12.73 7.91 36.88
CA SER A 1029 12.04 7.11 35.88
C SER A 1029 12.31 7.65 34.47
N GLU A 1030 12.25 6.76 33.49
CA GLU A 1030 12.44 7.05 32.07
C GLU A 1030 11.36 6.31 31.28
N PHE A 1031 10.84 6.95 30.24
CA PHE A 1031 9.78 6.44 29.40
C PHE A 1031 10.08 6.79 27.95
N LYS A 1032 10.14 5.80 27.06
CA LYS A 1032 10.42 6.00 25.64
C LYS A 1032 9.11 6.04 24.86
N ILE A 1033 8.94 7.04 24.00
CA ILE A 1033 7.84 7.10 23.04
C ILE A 1033 8.41 6.68 21.69
N GLU A 1034 7.87 5.61 21.12
CA GLU A 1034 8.17 5.21 19.75
C GLU A 1034 7.36 6.08 18.79
N GLU A 1035 8.07 6.66 17.81
CA GLU A 1035 7.57 7.54 16.74
C GLU A 1035 7.45 9.04 17.06
N ASP A 1036 8.30 9.81 16.35
CA ASP A 1036 8.18 11.23 16.00
C ASP A 1036 8.43 12.33 17.06
N ILE A 1037 8.75 13.52 16.54
CA ILE A 1037 9.15 14.71 17.28
C ILE A 1037 8.06 15.12 18.28
N VAL A 1038 8.42 15.37 19.55
CA VAL A 1038 7.46 15.79 20.60
C VAL A 1038 7.45 17.31 20.75
N TYR A 1039 6.26 17.92 20.90
CA TYR A 1039 6.10 19.38 21.05
C TYR A 1039 6.08 19.87 22.51
N GLY A 1040 5.71 19.03 23.48
CA GLY A 1040 5.67 19.48 24.87
C GLY A 1040 5.47 18.37 25.90
N ILE A 1041 5.83 18.68 27.15
CA ILE A 1041 5.68 17.85 28.34
C ILE A 1041 5.19 18.71 29.50
N ALA A 1042 4.24 18.21 30.29
CA ALA A 1042 3.73 18.92 31.45
C ALA A 1042 3.31 17.95 32.57
N PHE A 1043 3.59 18.30 33.82
CA PHE A 1043 2.95 17.63 34.96
C PHE A 1043 1.47 18.00 35.04
N SER A 1044 0.63 17.04 35.44
CA SER A 1044 -0.74 17.33 35.85
C SER A 1044 -0.76 18.15 37.14
N PRO A 1045 -1.77 19.03 37.34
CA PRO A 1045 -1.87 19.86 38.54
C PRO A 1045 -1.87 19.08 39.87
N ASP A 1046 -2.39 17.84 39.86
CA ASP A 1046 -2.43 16.94 41.01
C ASP A 1046 -1.14 16.13 41.22
N SER A 1047 -0.14 16.33 40.37
CA SER A 1047 1.13 15.58 40.36
C SER A 1047 0.94 14.06 40.25
N GLN A 1048 -0.17 13.59 39.67
CA GLN A 1048 -0.47 12.17 39.47
C GLN A 1048 -0.09 11.66 38.08
N GLU A 1049 0.09 12.52 37.08
CA GLU A 1049 0.52 12.12 35.74
C GLU A 1049 1.41 13.18 35.07
N ILE A 1050 2.15 12.77 34.05
CA ILE A 1050 2.83 13.64 33.10
C ILE A 1050 2.12 13.49 31.75
N VAL A 1051 1.74 14.60 31.15
CA VAL A 1051 1.12 14.64 29.82
C VAL A 1051 2.18 15.04 28.80
N ILE A 1052 2.26 14.28 27.71
CA ILE A 1052 3.19 14.51 26.61
C ILE A 1052 2.38 14.63 25.32
N ILE A 1053 2.75 15.59 24.46
CA ILE A 1053 2.04 15.86 23.20
C ILE A 1053 3.02 15.74 22.03
N SER A 1054 2.81 14.74 21.17
CA SER A 1054 3.63 14.47 19.98
C SER A 1054 3.24 15.36 18.79
N ARG A 1055 4.10 15.40 17.76
CA ARG A 1055 3.92 16.27 16.58
C ARG A 1055 2.67 15.98 15.76
N ASP A 1056 2.22 14.74 15.76
CA ASP A 1056 0.99 14.31 15.10
C ASP A 1056 -0.28 14.58 15.94
N GLY A 1057 -0.14 15.23 17.10
CA GLY A 1057 -1.23 15.58 18.00
C GLY A 1057 -1.63 14.48 18.97
N GLN A 1058 -0.91 13.35 19.03
CA GLN A 1058 -1.21 12.31 20.03
C GLN A 1058 -0.87 12.78 21.44
N LYS A 1059 -1.75 12.43 22.38
CA LYS A 1059 -1.58 12.69 23.82
C LYS A 1059 -1.14 11.42 24.51
N HIS A 1060 0.08 11.39 25.02
CA HIS A 1060 0.56 10.33 25.89
C HIS A 1060 0.38 10.74 27.35
N ARG A 1061 -0.14 9.83 28.18
CA ARG A 1061 -0.26 10.02 29.62
C ARG A 1061 0.67 9.08 30.34
N TRP A 1062 1.52 9.63 31.20
CA TRP A 1062 2.47 8.89 32.00
C TRP A 1062 2.12 9.05 33.48
N PRO A 1063 1.38 8.11 34.08
CA PRO A 1063 0.99 8.19 35.48
C PRO A 1063 2.20 8.03 36.41
N LEU A 1064 2.13 8.71 37.55
CA LEU A 1064 3.17 8.82 38.58
C LEU A 1064 2.94 7.88 39.78
N GLU A 1065 1.96 6.96 39.67
CA GLU A 1065 1.67 5.86 40.60
C GLU A 1065 2.78 4.79 40.56
N THR A 1066 2.76 3.82 41.51
CA THR A 1066 3.68 2.68 41.43
C THR A 1066 3.45 1.92 40.12
N GLU A 1067 4.52 1.48 39.48
CA GLU A 1067 4.46 0.87 38.15
C GLU A 1067 3.58 -0.38 38.12
N TYR A 1068 3.54 -1.13 39.22
CA TYR A 1068 2.63 -2.25 39.42
C TYR A 1068 1.15 -1.86 39.27
N ASN A 1069 0.73 -0.74 39.87
CA ASN A 1069 -0.65 -0.25 39.80
C ASN A 1069 -1.01 0.25 38.41
N TYR A 1070 -0.04 0.86 37.73
CA TYR A 1070 -0.22 1.28 36.33
C TYR A 1070 -0.47 0.09 35.39
N LEU A 1071 0.34 -0.97 35.50
CA LEU A 1071 0.13 -2.19 34.71
C LEU A 1071 -1.24 -2.81 34.99
N GLN A 1072 -1.71 -2.80 36.25
CA GLN A 1072 -3.05 -3.28 36.58
C GLN A 1072 -4.15 -2.46 35.90
N LYS A 1073 -4.05 -1.12 35.92
CA LYS A 1073 -5.04 -0.24 35.27
C LYS A 1073 -5.11 -0.45 33.76
N LEU A 1074 -3.97 -0.68 33.09
CA LEU A 1074 -3.94 -1.01 31.66
C LEU A 1074 -4.67 -2.31 31.37
N LEU A 1075 -4.38 -3.36 32.14
CA LEU A 1075 -5.07 -4.65 32.03
C LEU A 1075 -6.58 -4.51 32.26
N ASP A 1076 -6.97 -3.67 33.22
CA ASP A 1076 -8.38 -3.43 33.52
C ASP A 1076 -9.11 -2.71 32.38
N ARG A 1077 -8.47 -1.69 31.77
CA ARG A 1077 -8.98 -1.04 30.56
C ARG A 1077 -9.15 -2.04 29.42
N GLY A 1078 -8.17 -2.94 29.22
CA GLY A 1078 -8.26 -3.99 28.22
C GLY A 1078 -9.40 -4.98 28.48
N CYS A 1079 -9.57 -5.42 29.72
CA CYS A 1079 -10.69 -6.30 30.07
C CYS A 1079 -12.06 -5.62 29.86
N LEU A 1080 -12.16 -4.31 30.14
CA LEU A 1080 -13.38 -3.54 29.89
C LEU A 1080 -13.66 -3.40 28.39
N TRP A 1081 -12.63 -3.16 27.56
CA TRP A 1081 -12.80 -3.09 26.10
C TRP A 1081 -13.27 -4.44 25.52
N LEU A 1082 -12.71 -5.54 26.02
CA LEU A 1082 -13.01 -6.90 25.57
C LEU A 1082 -14.30 -7.49 26.16
N GLU A 1083 -15.05 -6.75 27.00
CA GLU A 1083 -16.24 -7.28 27.71
C GLU A 1083 -17.26 -7.89 26.73
N ASP A 1084 -17.61 -7.17 25.67
CA ASP A 1084 -18.57 -7.62 24.65
C ASP A 1084 -17.99 -8.74 23.76
N TYR A 1085 -16.69 -8.70 23.46
CA TYR A 1085 -16.03 -9.71 22.62
C TYR A 1085 -15.88 -11.07 23.30
N LEU A 1086 -15.52 -11.07 24.60
CA LEU A 1086 -15.30 -12.26 25.41
C LEU A 1086 -16.59 -12.84 25.98
N GLY A 1087 -17.68 -12.06 26.02
CA GLY A 1087 -18.97 -12.50 26.54
C GLY A 1087 -19.41 -13.85 25.96
N ASN A 1088 -19.26 -14.02 24.64
CA ASN A 1088 -19.76 -15.19 23.91
C ASN A 1088 -18.68 -16.15 23.39
N ARG A 1089 -17.45 -16.00 23.88
CA ARG A 1089 -16.28 -16.78 23.44
C ARG A 1089 -15.57 -17.40 24.64
N PRO A 1090 -16.11 -18.49 25.21
CA PRO A 1090 -15.56 -19.11 26.42
C PRO A 1090 -14.10 -19.52 26.24
N GLU A 1091 -13.72 -20.05 25.07
CA GLU A 1091 -12.34 -20.42 24.74
C GLU A 1091 -11.38 -19.22 24.75
N LYS A 1092 -11.80 -18.05 24.25
CA LYS A 1092 -10.98 -16.82 24.30
C LYS A 1092 -10.93 -16.23 25.71
N ARG A 1093 -12.00 -16.36 26.47
CA ARG A 1093 -12.07 -15.92 27.87
C ARG A 1093 -11.14 -16.75 28.76
N GLU A 1094 -11.04 -18.06 28.53
CA GLU A 1094 -10.08 -18.93 29.22
C GLU A 1094 -8.63 -18.52 28.98
N ALA A 1095 -8.31 -17.97 27.80
CA ALA A 1095 -6.98 -17.45 27.46
C ALA A 1095 -6.61 -16.12 28.18
N LEU A 1096 -7.58 -15.47 28.85
CA LEU A 1096 -7.40 -14.25 29.64
C LEU A 1096 -8.03 -14.39 31.04
N PRO A 1097 -7.49 -15.29 31.89
CA PRO A 1097 -8.06 -15.53 33.21
C PRO A 1097 -8.04 -14.29 34.11
N LEU A 1098 -7.16 -13.31 33.82
CA LEU A 1098 -7.08 -12.03 34.54
C LEU A 1098 -8.34 -11.15 34.39
N CYS A 1099 -9.18 -11.40 33.38
CA CYS A 1099 -10.45 -10.71 33.19
C CYS A 1099 -11.62 -11.41 33.92
N ASN A 1100 -11.40 -12.58 34.53
CA ASN A 1100 -12.42 -13.27 35.29
C ASN A 1100 -12.78 -12.49 36.57
N GLY A 1101 -14.08 -12.18 36.74
CA GLY A 1101 -14.60 -11.38 37.85
C GLY A 1101 -14.77 -9.88 37.55
N LYS A 1102 -14.20 -9.37 36.45
CA LYS A 1102 -14.43 -7.99 35.96
C LYS A 1102 -15.48 -7.92 34.85
N ILE A 1103 -15.73 -9.03 34.19
CA ILE A 1103 -16.78 -9.23 33.19
C ILE A 1103 -18.03 -9.75 33.92
N LYS A 1104 -19.19 -9.11 33.72
CA LYS A 1104 -20.44 -9.56 34.36
C LYS A 1104 -20.73 -11.03 34.01
N PRO A 1105 -21.06 -11.89 34.99
CA PRO A 1105 -21.42 -13.27 34.71
C PRO A 1105 -22.72 -13.34 33.89
N PHE A 1106 -22.79 -14.35 33.03
CA PHE A 1106 -23.96 -14.69 32.24
C PHE A 1106 -25.17 -14.90 33.16
N THR A 1107 -26.24 -14.17 32.91
CA THR A 1107 -27.59 -14.51 33.40
C THR A 1107 -28.38 -14.94 32.18
N PHE A 1108 -28.77 -16.22 32.16
CA PHE A 1108 -29.62 -16.81 31.14
C PHE A 1108 -31.02 -16.19 31.13
#